data_AF-A0A537WCR7-F1
#
_entry.id   AF-A0A537WCR7-F1
#
_cell.length_a   1.000
_cell.length_b   1.000
_cell.length_c   1.000
_cell.angle_alpha   90.00
_cell.angle_beta   90.00
_cell.angle_gamma   90.00
#
_symmetry.space_group_name_H-M   'P 1'
#
loop_
_entity.id
_entity.type
_entity.pdbx_description
1 polymer ?
#
loop_
_entity_poly.entity_id
_entity_poly.type
_entity_poly.pdbx_seq_one_letter_code
_entity_poly.pdbx_strand_id
1 'polypeptide(L)'
;MSCSKPTPWIPLIVGCPKVGSGGAAACARAPASAMSPKAAMTSTKPPRAKRLAAETVRQIAISRSRIRVGAPERAISRNAEKPIHEIKRELTDESVESFGNMNYAHVSDAYLSEGPAAGTSSDRGLHSDNVALRICLVTPFAWSQPHDVNEHVAGVAEELRALGHSVTILASSNRARDLAAGRRALLDGLDAELVALGPAMPISRRSRIGVPVGARANLSLALALGHFDFVHGVEPALPSLSYLALRDSQALTVATFVSPDRLGYPPGRAQRERLLARLDALVATSPETAEAAAARFPGTYTVVSPGVDLELFAPGRKRNLAVLEWRPAERPLVRSVLRALDELPEWELVLLRTKPLTGRPTIPRALRGRVSVRTARDGEARAPLLAEAAIFVPALDGLARVSLEATAAGCAIAAPPGTHTQPELAGAELARLAEDAVFRERRQRAAIESASGQSFAAVARELDGLYRSLAGRRRPSRQADRLADRDWILCDLHMHTSWSHDCTVDPADLVMYAEAIGLGAIAVTDHNALGGALETAELARGHDLVVVSGEEVKTDSQGEVIGLFLREEIPRGLSFGDTIAAIRAQGGLVYLPHPFDRLHSIPDPATLHRHLADIDVFEVYNARLLFEGYNDEAVRFASKYNLTVGAGSDAHVLQGVGTGALRMRAFDGPEEFLLSLRSAHVLRRPRSLVYLQSLKWMAQAKERVR
;
A
#
# COMPACT_ATOMS: atom_id res chain seq x y z
N MET A 1 15.08 49.57 -30.39
CA MET A 1 16.20 48.80 -31.01
C MET A 1 16.94 48.10 -29.89
N SER A 2 17.39 46.85 -29.98
CA SER A 2 17.04 45.72 -30.88
C SER A 2 17.45 44.41 -30.16
N CYS A 3 16.96 43.25 -30.61
CA CYS A 3 17.33 41.96 -30.02
C CYS A 3 17.18 40.81 -31.04
N SER A 4 18.12 39.86 -31.09
CA SER A 4 18.07 38.68 -31.97
C SER A 4 18.97 37.55 -31.46
N LYS A 5 18.68 36.31 -31.91
CA LYS A 5 19.33 35.04 -31.50
C LYS A 5 20.21 34.47 -32.64
N PRO A 6 21.10 33.50 -32.34
CA PRO A 6 21.56 32.50 -33.32
C PRO A 6 21.25 31.04 -32.93
N THR A 7 21.57 30.10 -33.82
CA THR A 7 21.22 28.66 -33.83
C THR A 7 22.46 27.73 -33.98
N PRO A 8 22.35 26.39 -33.89
CA PRO A 8 23.49 25.49 -33.51
C PRO A 8 24.30 24.85 -34.67
N TRP A 9 25.26 23.99 -34.29
CA TRP A 9 26.37 23.44 -35.10
C TRP A 9 26.25 21.94 -35.47
N ILE A 10 27.13 21.49 -36.39
CA ILE A 10 27.35 20.10 -36.84
C ILE A 10 28.87 19.79 -36.83
N PRO A 11 29.34 18.57 -36.49
CA PRO A 11 30.72 18.11 -36.73
C PRO A 11 30.85 16.99 -37.81
N LEU A 12 32.06 16.84 -38.38
CA LEU A 12 32.39 15.92 -39.49
C LEU A 12 33.17 14.65 -39.08
N ILE A 13 33.34 13.72 -40.02
CA ILE A 13 34.14 12.47 -39.93
C ILE A 13 35.35 12.53 -40.89
N VAL A 14 36.58 12.33 -40.38
CA VAL A 14 37.80 11.78 -41.05
C VAL A 14 38.71 11.23 -39.92
N GLY A 15 39.47 10.13 -40.01
CA GLY A 15 39.68 9.14 -41.08
C GLY A 15 40.74 8.09 -40.66
N CYS A 16 41.17 7.21 -41.58
CA CYS A 16 42.08 6.08 -41.30
C CYS A 16 43.00 5.75 -42.51
N PRO A 17 44.25 5.24 -42.33
CA PRO A 17 45.11 4.80 -43.44
C PRO A 17 45.35 3.27 -43.53
N LYS A 18 45.26 2.74 -44.76
CA LYS A 18 46.17 1.79 -45.50
C LYS A 18 46.89 0.64 -44.74
N VAL A 19 47.13 -0.56 -45.30
CA VAL A 19 46.89 -1.18 -46.64
C VAL A 19 47.00 -2.72 -46.53
N GLY A 20 46.35 -3.47 -47.43
CA GLY A 20 46.56 -4.93 -47.60
C GLY A 20 45.81 -5.45 -48.85
N SER A 21 46.34 -6.45 -49.56
CA SER A 21 45.94 -6.74 -50.96
C SER A 21 45.72 -8.23 -51.31
N GLY A 22 44.82 -8.48 -52.28
CA GLY A 22 44.79 -9.69 -53.11
C GLY A 22 43.49 -10.51 -53.06
N GLY A 23 42.95 -10.88 -54.24
CA GLY A 23 41.83 -11.84 -54.35
C GLY A 23 40.79 -11.52 -55.45
N ALA A 24 41.01 -12.03 -56.66
CA ALA A 24 40.07 -12.00 -57.79
C ALA A 24 39.27 -13.33 -57.88
N ALA A 25 38.15 -13.50 -58.60
CA ALA A 25 37.11 -12.60 -59.11
C ALA A 25 35.96 -13.44 -59.76
N ALA A 26 34.91 -12.75 -60.25
CA ALA A 26 34.05 -13.14 -61.40
C ALA A 26 32.92 -14.21 -61.25
N CYS A 27 31.68 -13.69 -61.36
CA CYS A 27 30.61 -14.14 -62.27
C CYS A 27 29.79 -15.43 -62.01
N ALA A 28 28.55 -15.58 -62.54
CA ALA A 28 27.48 -14.61 -62.90
C ALA A 28 26.17 -15.32 -63.34
N ARG A 29 25.07 -14.54 -63.41
CA ARG A 29 23.80 -14.73 -64.18
C ARG A 29 22.69 -15.66 -63.63
N ALA A 30 21.47 -15.09 -63.65
CA ALA A 30 20.15 -15.76 -63.69
C ALA A 30 19.69 -15.83 -65.19
N PRO A 31 18.40 -15.95 -65.63
CA PRO A 31 17.07 -15.86 -64.99
C PRO A 31 16.21 -17.13 -65.33
N ALA A 32 14.87 -17.21 -65.46
CA ALA A 32 13.72 -16.28 -65.41
C ALA A 32 12.38 -17.03 -65.18
N SER A 33 11.31 -16.30 -64.78
CA SER A 33 9.87 -16.51 -65.13
C SER A 33 9.15 -17.83 -64.75
N ALA A 34 7.82 -17.91 -64.62
CA ALA A 34 6.75 -16.93 -64.33
C ALA A 34 5.44 -17.70 -63.99
N MET A 35 4.44 -17.00 -63.43
CA MET A 35 2.96 -17.15 -63.63
C MET A 35 2.15 -16.76 -62.39
N SER A 36 0.94 -16.24 -62.62
CA SER A 36 -0.14 -16.06 -61.64
C SER A 36 -1.45 -16.53 -62.31
N PRO A 37 -2.51 -16.80 -61.54
CA PRO A 37 -3.56 -15.78 -61.46
C PRO A 37 -4.23 -15.64 -60.07
N LYS A 38 -5.20 -14.73 -60.01
CA LYS A 38 -5.93 -14.30 -58.81
C LYS A 38 -6.89 -15.37 -58.24
N ALA A 39 -7.04 -15.38 -56.93
CA ALA A 39 -8.31 -15.63 -56.25
C ALA A 39 -8.37 -14.74 -55.00
N ALA A 40 -9.55 -14.22 -54.65
CA ALA A 40 -9.75 -13.40 -53.46
C ALA A 40 -10.79 -14.05 -52.54
N MET A 41 -10.56 -14.02 -51.22
CA MET A 41 -11.61 -14.25 -50.22
C MET A 41 -11.28 -13.52 -48.90
N THR A 42 -12.32 -13.21 -48.15
CA THR A 42 -12.32 -12.22 -47.06
C THR A 42 -11.86 -12.78 -45.72
N SER A 43 -11.28 -11.91 -44.89
CA SER A 43 -10.88 -12.20 -43.51
C SER A 43 -12.05 -12.04 -42.55
N THR A 44 -12.47 -13.12 -41.88
CA THR A 44 -13.22 -13.05 -40.61
C THR A 44 -12.69 -14.08 -39.61
N LYS A 45 -12.52 -13.68 -38.34
CA LYS A 45 -12.21 -14.56 -37.21
C LYS A 45 -13.24 -14.33 -36.09
N PRO A 46 -13.90 -15.37 -35.55
CA PRO A 46 -14.81 -15.21 -34.41
C PRO A 46 -14.02 -15.16 -33.08
N PRO A 47 -14.44 -14.33 -32.10
CA PRO A 47 -13.76 -14.21 -30.81
C PRO A 47 -14.06 -15.40 -29.88
N ARG A 48 -13.00 -16.03 -29.35
CA ARG A 48 -13.07 -17.29 -28.59
C ARG A 48 -13.62 -17.18 -27.14
N ALA A 49 -14.02 -15.99 -26.70
CA ALA A 49 -14.31 -15.69 -25.30
C ALA A 49 -15.66 -16.22 -24.77
N LYS A 50 -16.72 -16.26 -25.60
CA LYS A 50 -18.10 -16.52 -25.11
C LYS A 50 -18.44 -17.99 -24.77
N ARG A 51 -17.57 -18.98 -25.03
CA ARG A 51 -17.85 -20.39 -24.69
C ARG A 51 -17.51 -20.79 -23.25
N LEU A 52 -16.43 -20.25 -22.67
CA LEU A 52 -15.90 -20.74 -21.39
C LEU A 52 -16.84 -20.47 -20.20
N ALA A 53 -17.65 -19.41 -20.25
CA ALA A 53 -18.62 -19.08 -19.20
C ALA A 53 -19.80 -20.06 -19.15
N ALA A 54 -20.32 -20.49 -20.30
CA ALA A 54 -21.49 -21.38 -20.39
C ALA A 54 -21.21 -22.80 -19.90
N GLU A 55 -19.96 -23.27 -20.06
CA GLU A 55 -19.55 -24.65 -19.73
C GLU A 55 -19.41 -24.84 -18.21
N THR A 56 -18.88 -23.83 -17.49
CA THR A 56 -18.75 -23.81 -16.02
C THR A 56 -20.11 -23.88 -15.31
N VAL A 57 -21.13 -23.16 -15.82
CA VAL A 57 -22.48 -23.14 -15.23
C VAL A 57 -23.13 -24.53 -15.25
N ARG A 58 -22.85 -25.36 -16.27
CA ARG A 58 -23.38 -26.73 -16.35
C ARG A 58 -22.78 -27.71 -15.35
N GLN A 59 -21.51 -27.56 -14.96
CA GLN A 59 -20.89 -28.50 -14.01
C GLN A 59 -21.36 -28.28 -12.56
N ILE A 60 -21.67 -27.03 -12.17
CA ILE A 60 -22.14 -26.71 -10.81
C ILE A 60 -23.53 -27.30 -10.53
N ALA A 61 -24.34 -27.52 -11.57
CA ALA A 61 -25.71 -28.05 -11.44
C ALA A 61 -25.81 -29.56 -11.12
N ILE A 62 -24.71 -30.33 -11.23
CA ILE A 62 -24.77 -31.81 -11.21
C ILE A 62 -24.34 -32.42 -9.85
N SER A 63 -23.66 -31.68 -8.98
CA SER A 63 -23.07 -32.21 -7.74
C SER A 63 -23.98 -32.19 -6.49
N ARG A 64 -25.21 -31.66 -6.57
CA ARG A 64 -26.14 -31.51 -5.42
C ARG A 64 -27.21 -32.60 -5.30
N SER A 65 -26.93 -33.81 -5.78
CA SER A 65 -27.89 -34.94 -5.82
C SER A 65 -27.65 -36.03 -4.74
N ARG A 66 -27.11 -35.68 -3.56
CA ARG A 66 -27.06 -36.55 -2.36
C ARG A 66 -26.85 -35.77 -1.07
N ILE A 67 -27.90 -35.69 -0.24
CA ILE A 67 -27.91 -35.78 1.25
C ILE A 67 -29.39 -35.68 1.69
N ARG A 68 -29.84 -36.58 2.58
CA ARG A 68 -31.20 -36.59 3.17
C ARG A 68 -31.10 -36.41 4.68
N VAL A 69 -31.46 -35.23 5.18
CA VAL A 69 -32.03 -34.93 6.50
C VAL A 69 -32.78 -33.60 6.29
N GLY A 70 -34.00 -33.32 6.75
CA GLY A 70 -34.92 -34.03 7.63
C GLY A 70 -35.63 -32.95 8.45
N ALA A 71 -36.90 -32.67 8.17
CA ALA A 71 -37.59 -31.46 8.61
C ALA A 71 -38.94 -31.77 9.30
N PRO A 72 -39.33 -31.02 10.35
CA PRO A 72 -40.68 -30.99 10.88
C PRO A 72 -41.47 -29.78 10.33
N GLU A 73 -42.68 -30.01 9.84
CA GLU A 73 -43.62 -28.96 9.43
C GLU A 73 -44.28 -28.31 10.66
N ARG A 74 -44.52 -26.99 10.64
CA ARG A 74 -45.59 -26.35 11.42
C ARG A 74 -46.29 -25.24 10.64
N ALA A 75 -47.60 -25.17 10.86
CA ALA A 75 -48.59 -24.47 10.06
C ALA A 75 -48.34 -22.96 9.88
N ILE A 76 -48.64 -22.47 8.67
CA ILE A 76 -48.97 -21.07 8.40
C ILE A 76 -50.50 -20.95 8.46
N SER A 77 -51.03 -20.26 9.46
CA SER A 77 -52.46 -19.91 9.52
C SER A 77 -52.73 -18.62 8.76
N ARG A 78 -53.76 -18.61 7.92
CA ARG A 78 -54.23 -17.39 7.23
C ARG A 78 -54.78 -16.39 8.24
N ASN A 79 -54.50 -15.11 8.02
CA ASN A 79 -55.50 -14.06 8.15
C ASN A 79 -55.20 -12.98 7.10
N ALA A 80 -56.24 -12.39 6.53
CA ALA A 80 -56.14 -11.42 5.44
C ALA A 80 -56.80 -10.10 5.84
N GLU A 81 -56.42 -9.03 5.14
CA GLU A 81 -57.21 -7.83 4.87
C GLU A 81 -57.86 -7.10 6.08
N LYS A 82 -57.25 -5.97 6.46
CA LYS A 82 -57.96 -4.80 6.98
C LYS A 82 -57.56 -3.54 6.18
N PRO A 83 -58.47 -2.57 5.95
CA PRO A 83 -58.14 -1.33 5.23
C PRO A 83 -57.21 -0.40 6.01
N ILE A 84 -56.45 0.43 5.28
CA ILE A 84 -55.29 1.19 5.80
C ILE A 84 -55.67 2.41 6.68
N HIS A 85 -56.93 2.87 6.69
CA HIS A 85 -57.31 4.16 7.28
C HIS A 85 -57.53 4.20 8.81
N GLU A 86 -57.47 3.07 9.52
CA GLU A 86 -57.76 3.02 10.97
C GLU A 86 -56.51 3.10 11.90
N ILE A 87 -55.29 3.19 11.35
CA ILE A 87 -54.04 3.18 12.12
C ILE A 87 -53.38 4.57 12.08
N LYS A 88 -54.07 5.61 12.57
CA LYS A 88 -53.55 7.00 12.54
C LYS A 88 -53.89 7.88 13.76
N ARG A 89 -54.15 7.28 14.92
CA ARG A 89 -54.14 7.93 16.25
C ARG A 89 -53.48 6.98 17.25
N GLU A 90 -52.87 7.56 18.28
CA GLU A 90 -51.99 6.90 19.26
C GLU A 90 -50.69 6.34 18.64
N LEU A 91 -49.62 7.13 18.72
CA LEU A 91 -48.22 6.71 18.86
C LEU A 91 -47.32 7.95 19.01
N THR A 92 -46.58 8.03 20.13
CA THR A 92 -45.57 9.06 20.43
C THR A 92 -44.39 8.40 21.14
N ASP A 93 -43.17 8.79 20.78
CA ASP A 93 -41.85 8.40 21.31
C ASP A 93 -41.46 6.90 21.33
N GLU A 94 -42.37 5.94 21.52
CA GLU A 94 -42.04 4.50 21.52
C GLU A 94 -41.84 3.90 20.10
N SER A 95 -42.14 4.65 19.04
CA SER A 95 -42.11 4.11 17.67
C SER A 95 -40.72 3.76 17.15
N VAL A 96 -39.66 4.43 17.64
CA VAL A 96 -38.30 4.30 17.08
C VAL A 96 -37.66 2.93 17.41
N GLU A 97 -37.87 2.38 18.61
CA GLU A 97 -37.37 1.04 18.96
C GLU A 97 -38.13 -0.09 18.22
N SER A 98 -39.38 0.17 17.84
CA SER A 98 -40.23 -0.79 17.11
C SER A 98 -39.79 -1.04 15.65
N PHE A 99 -38.93 -0.19 15.08
CA PHE A 99 -38.39 -0.38 13.72
C PHE A 99 -37.37 -1.52 13.58
N GLY A 100 -36.98 -2.19 14.67
CA GLY A 100 -35.99 -3.28 14.70
C GLY A 100 -36.33 -4.57 13.92
N ASN A 101 -37.37 -4.57 13.09
CA ASN A 101 -37.88 -5.75 12.36
C ASN A 101 -37.53 -5.78 10.85
N MET A 102 -36.69 -4.86 10.37
CA MET A 102 -36.08 -4.94 9.03
C MET A 102 -34.58 -5.23 9.13
N ASN A 103 -34.17 -6.44 8.72
CA ASN A 103 -32.80 -6.95 8.80
C ASN A 103 -31.76 -6.14 8.01
N TYR A 104 -31.25 -5.06 8.60
CA TYR A 104 -29.98 -4.44 8.23
C TYR A 104 -28.83 -5.17 8.92
N ALA A 105 -27.76 -5.45 8.16
CA ALA A 105 -26.47 -5.78 8.76
C ALA A 105 -25.71 -4.47 9.02
N HIS A 106 -25.44 -4.18 10.29
CA HIS A 106 -24.47 -3.15 10.66
C HIS A 106 -23.07 -3.59 10.26
N VAL A 107 -22.23 -2.64 9.82
CA VAL A 107 -20.78 -2.83 9.95
C VAL A 107 -20.48 -2.83 11.44
N SER A 108 -19.92 -3.93 11.96
CA SER A 108 -19.58 -4.10 13.38
C SER A 108 -18.77 -2.91 13.91
N ASP A 109 -19.09 -2.44 15.12
CA ASP A 109 -18.59 -1.18 15.69
C ASP A 109 -17.04 -1.08 15.80
N ALA A 110 -16.36 -2.23 15.74
CA ALA A 110 -14.90 -2.38 15.69
C ALA A 110 -14.16 -1.67 14.53
N TYR A 111 -14.86 -0.92 13.66
CA TYR A 111 -14.26 -0.21 12.52
C TYR A 111 -14.57 1.29 12.43
N LEU A 112 -15.50 1.82 13.23
CA LEU A 112 -15.88 3.24 13.22
C LEU A 112 -16.10 3.81 14.63
N SER A 113 -15.60 3.13 15.68
CA SER A 113 -15.63 3.63 17.05
C SER A 113 -14.94 4.98 17.19
N GLU A 114 -15.47 5.82 18.09
CA GLU A 114 -15.08 7.22 18.22
C GLU A 114 -13.57 7.42 18.40
N GLY A 115 -13.03 8.41 17.69
CA GLY A 115 -11.68 8.92 17.99
C GLY A 115 -11.62 9.44 19.43
N PRO A 116 -10.47 9.30 20.12
CA PRO A 116 -10.39 9.45 21.58
C PRO A 116 -10.98 10.77 22.06
N ALA A 117 -11.73 10.71 23.17
CA ALA A 117 -12.31 11.88 23.81
C ALA A 117 -11.22 12.92 24.10
N ALA A 118 -11.36 14.13 23.54
CA ALA A 118 -10.36 15.17 23.70
C ALA A 118 -10.29 15.62 25.17
N GLY A 119 -9.15 15.36 25.82
CA GLY A 119 -8.85 15.93 27.13
C GLY A 119 -8.90 17.46 27.04
N THR A 120 -9.67 18.09 27.94
CA THR A 120 -9.98 19.52 27.86
C THR A 120 -8.75 20.39 28.12
N SER A 121 -8.09 20.85 27.06
CA SER A 121 -7.10 21.94 27.10
C SER A 121 -7.58 23.11 26.23
N SER A 122 -7.54 24.31 26.80
CA SER A 122 -8.08 25.52 26.18
C SER A 122 -7.17 26.06 25.08
N ASP A 123 -7.80 26.59 24.03
CA ASP A 123 -7.21 27.30 22.89
C ASP A 123 -5.96 28.15 23.21
N ARG A 124 -4.89 27.90 22.45
CA ARG A 124 -3.86 28.88 22.05
C ARG A 124 -3.05 28.34 20.88
N GLY A 125 -3.13 29.01 19.72
CA GLY A 125 -2.38 28.63 18.53
C GLY A 125 -0.86 28.83 18.66
N LEU A 126 -0.11 27.73 18.52
CA LEU A 126 1.33 27.65 18.26
C LEU A 126 1.58 26.50 17.26
N HIS A 127 2.74 26.49 16.58
CA HIS A 127 2.98 25.59 15.45
C HIS A 127 3.02 24.10 15.86
N SER A 128 2.48 23.22 15.00
CA SER A 128 2.08 21.84 15.33
C SER A 128 3.21 20.80 15.23
N ASP A 129 4.45 21.19 15.51
CA ASP A 129 5.64 20.33 15.32
C ASP A 129 5.76 19.21 16.37
N ASN A 130 4.93 19.21 17.43
CA ASN A 130 5.10 18.38 18.62
C ASN A 130 3.96 17.36 18.86
N VAL A 131 3.29 16.89 17.80
CA VAL A 131 2.29 15.82 17.90
C VAL A 131 2.98 14.45 17.93
N ALA A 132 2.64 13.62 18.92
CA ALA A 132 3.17 12.26 19.10
C ALA A 132 2.40 11.24 18.24
N LEU A 133 3.04 10.77 17.16
CA LEU A 133 2.52 9.73 16.26
C LEU A 133 2.50 8.32 16.88
N ARG A 134 1.53 7.49 16.46
CA ARG A 134 1.47 6.02 16.67
C ARG A 134 2.04 5.29 15.46
N ILE A 135 3.18 4.63 15.62
CA ILE A 135 3.99 4.05 14.53
C ILE A 135 4.11 2.54 14.70
N CYS A 136 3.80 1.78 13.64
CA CYS A 136 3.98 0.34 13.54
C CYS A 136 5.16 0.02 12.63
N LEU A 137 6.29 -0.47 13.17
CA LEU A 137 7.38 -1.01 12.36
C LEU A 137 7.17 -2.51 12.11
N VAL A 138 7.36 -2.97 10.87
CA VAL A 138 7.15 -4.39 10.51
C VAL A 138 8.40 -4.97 9.86
N THR A 139 8.97 -6.00 10.50
CA THR A 139 10.10 -6.78 9.96
C THR A 139 9.61 -8.10 9.36
N PRO A 140 10.20 -8.58 8.25
CA PRO A 140 9.86 -9.87 7.68
C PRO A 140 10.63 -11.01 8.34
N PHE A 141 11.67 -10.71 9.13
CA PHE A 141 12.58 -11.70 9.69
C PHE A 141 12.15 -12.15 11.10
N ALA A 142 12.78 -13.22 11.59
CA ALA A 142 12.49 -13.79 12.89
C ALA A 142 13.18 -12.99 14.00
N TRP A 143 12.45 -12.27 14.86
CA TRP A 143 13.03 -11.49 15.97
C TRP A 143 13.88 -12.34 16.92
N SER A 144 13.57 -13.63 17.01
CA SER A 144 14.37 -14.65 17.71
C SER A 144 15.81 -14.82 17.22
N GLN A 145 16.18 -14.29 16.05
CA GLN A 145 17.45 -14.52 15.37
C GLN A 145 18.15 -13.20 15.00
N PRO A 146 19.49 -13.10 15.14
CA PRO A 146 20.27 -11.95 14.69
C PRO A 146 20.10 -11.71 13.18
N HIS A 147 19.83 -10.46 12.80
CA HIS A 147 19.60 -10.08 11.40
C HIS A 147 19.77 -8.57 11.20
N ASP A 148 20.46 -8.17 10.13
CA ASP A 148 20.78 -6.77 9.81
C ASP A 148 19.58 -5.79 9.80
N VAL A 149 18.43 -6.26 9.33
CA VAL A 149 17.14 -5.57 9.29
C VAL A 149 16.44 -5.54 10.66
N ASN A 150 16.61 -6.56 11.50
CA ASN A 150 16.10 -6.50 12.88
C ASN A 150 16.91 -5.48 13.70
N GLU A 151 18.23 -5.44 13.49
CA GLU A 151 19.12 -4.43 14.09
C GLU A 151 18.76 -3.01 13.63
N HIS A 152 18.40 -2.83 12.34
CA HIS A 152 17.87 -1.56 11.84
C HIS A 152 16.52 -1.18 12.49
N VAL A 153 15.55 -2.10 12.53
CA VAL A 153 14.22 -1.86 13.10
C VAL A 153 14.26 -1.60 14.60
N ALA A 154 15.20 -2.22 15.33
CA ALA A 154 15.39 -1.98 16.77
C ALA A 154 15.87 -0.55 17.04
N GLY A 155 17.02 -0.14 16.49
CA GLY A 155 17.57 1.20 16.73
C GLY A 155 16.66 2.33 16.22
N VAL A 156 15.99 2.13 15.09
CA VAL A 156 14.99 3.09 14.60
C VAL A 156 13.75 3.17 15.52
N ALA A 157 13.30 2.06 16.12
CA ALA A 157 12.18 2.09 17.07
C ALA A 157 12.53 2.82 18.37
N GLU A 158 13.72 2.57 18.90
CA GLU A 158 14.24 3.18 20.13
C GLU A 158 14.36 4.70 19.99
N GLU A 159 14.98 5.18 18.92
CA GLU A 159 15.19 6.60 18.67
C GLU A 159 13.90 7.34 18.29
N LEU A 160 12.95 6.68 17.60
CA LEU A 160 11.61 7.25 17.41
C LEU A 160 10.83 7.37 18.74
N ARG A 161 11.05 6.47 19.72
CA ARG A 161 10.49 6.64 21.08
C ARG A 161 11.19 7.76 21.84
N ALA A 162 12.51 7.95 21.65
CA ALA A 162 13.24 9.08 22.20
C ALA A 162 12.74 10.44 21.65
N LEU A 163 12.27 10.47 20.40
CA LEU A 163 11.54 11.60 19.80
C LEU A 163 10.07 11.73 20.27
N GLY A 164 9.61 10.88 21.22
CA GLY A 164 8.28 10.95 21.84
C GLY A 164 7.18 10.18 21.12
N HIS A 165 7.51 9.33 20.12
CA HIS A 165 6.50 8.53 19.41
C HIS A 165 6.14 7.23 20.14
N SER A 166 4.90 6.79 19.99
CA SER A 166 4.49 5.44 20.39
C SER A 166 4.85 4.46 19.27
N VAL A 167 5.80 3.55 19.52
CA VAL A 167 6.32 2.64 18.48
C VAL A 167 6.13 1.16 18.85
N THR A 168 5.33 0.45 18.06
CA THR A 168 5.11 -1.00 18.15
C THR A 168 5.83 -1.73 17.02
N ILE A 169 6.52 -2.82 17.33
CA ILE A 169 7.20 -3.68 16.35
C ILE A 169 6.36 -4.95 16.12
N LEU A 170 5.93 -5.19 14.88
CA LEU A 170 5.27 -6.42 14.47
C LEU A 170 6.28 -7.36 13.79
N ALA A 171 6.42 -8.58 14.32
CA ALA A 171 7.44 -9.52 13.86
C ALA A 171 6.96 -10.99 13.90
N SER A 172 7.77 -11.88 13.33
CA SER A 172 7.68 -13.32 13.61
C SER A 172 8.74 -13.72 14.65
N SER A 173 8.53 -14.79 15.43
CA SER A 173 9.55 -15.29 16.35
C SER A 173 9.43 -16.80 16.58
N ASN A 174 10.58 -17.48 16.70
CA ASN A 174 10.67 -18.90 17.04
C ASN A 174 10.94 -19.15 18.54
N ARG A 175 10.96 -18.11 19.37
CA ARG A 175 11.06 -18.23 20.84
C ARG A 175 9.66 -18.32 21.45
N ALA A 176 9.39 -19.37 22.22
CA ALA A 176 8.08 -19.60 22.84
C ALA A 176 7.63 -18.45 23.77
N ARG A 177 8.58 -17.80 24.47
CA ARG A 177 8.31 -16.64 25.34
C ARG A 177 7.78 -15.45 24.54
N ASP A 178 8.39 -15.14 23.40
CA ASP A 178 8.04 -14.01 22.55
C ASP A 178 6.62 -14.23 21.98
N LEU A 179 6.33 -15.45 21.52
CA LEU A 179 5.01 -15.86 21.05
C LEU A 179 3.94 -15.82 22.14
N ALA A 180 4.28 -16.09 23.40
CA ALA A 180 3.37 -15.97 24.52
C ALA A 180 3.09 -14.51 24.89
N ALA A 181 4.11 -13.65 24.85
CA ALA A 181 3.93 -12.20 25.02
C ALA A 181 3.08 -11.59 23.91
N GLY A 182 3.35 -11.91 22.63
CA GLY A 182 2.57 -11.42 21.49
C GLY A 182 1.09 -11.83 21.53
N ARG A 183 0.77 -13.03 22.04
CA ARG A 183 -0.63 -13.44 22.25
C ARG A 183 -1.34 -12.69 23.38
N ARG A 184 -0.61 -12.25 24.41
CA ARG A 184 -1.19 -11.40 25.48
C ARG A 184 -1.44 -9.99 24.96
N ALA A 185 -0.45 -9.36 24.33
CA ALA A 185 -0.63 -8.05 23.70
C ALA A 185 -1.83 -8.00 22.72
N LEU A 186 -2.09 -9.06 21.95
CA LEU A 186 -3.26 -9.14 21.06
C LEU A 186 -4.63 -9.25 21.78
N LEU A 187 -4.65 -9.56 23.07
CA LEU A 187 -5.83 -9.52 23.94
C LEU A 187 -5.88 -8.19 24.72
N ASP A 188 -4.72 -7.74 25.18
CA ASP A 188 -4.50 -6.58 26.06
C ASP A 188 -4.37 -5.28 25.24
N GLY A 189 -5.23 -5.06 24.23
CA GLY A 189 -5.33 -3.79 23.49
C GLY A 189 -4.10 -3.40 22.64
N LEU A 190 -3.18 -4.33 22.38
CA LEU A 190 -1.87 -4.14 21.73
C LEU A 190 -0.83 -3.35 22.56
N ASP A 191 -0.95 -3.32 23.89
CA ASP A 191 0.05 -2.70 24.79
C ASP A 191 1.34 -3.53 24.89
N ALA A 192 2.17 -3.45 23.85
CA ALA A 192 3.53 -3.98 23.85
C ALA A 192 4.43 -3.33 22.78
N GLU A 193 5.71 -3.15 23.13
CA GLU A 193 6.75 -2.71 22.19
C GLU A 193 6.99 -3.70 21.03
N LEU A 194 6.77 -5.00 21.27
CA LEU A 194 7.05 -6.07 20.31
C LEU A 194 5.94 -7.12 20.37
N VAL A 195 5.24 -7.32 19.25
CA VAL A 195 4.19 -8.32 19.10
C VAL A 195 4.65 -9.39 18.12
N ALA A 196 4.99 -10.57 18.65
CA ALA A 196 5.34 -11.74 17.84
C ALA A 196 4.07 -12.44 17.33
N LEU A 197 3.71 -12.15 16.07
CA LEU A 197 2.44 -12.57 15.45
C LEU A 197 2.39 -14.06 15.11
N GLY A 198 3.51 -14.76 15.08
CA GLY A 198 3.56 -16.20 14.81
C GLY A 198 4.98 -16.75 14.61
N PRO A 199 5.12 -18.08 14.46
CA PRO A 199 6.39 -18.72 14.15
C PRO A 199 6.92 -18.25 12.79
N ALA A 200 8.23 -18.10 12.68
CA ALA A 200 8.90 -17.63 11.48
C ALA A 200 9.08 -18.77 10.45
N MET A 201 8.43 -18.63 9.29
CA MET A 201 8.61 -19.55 8.18
C MET A 201 9.86 -19.20 7.34
N PRO A 202 10.51 -20.19 6.67
CA PRO A 202 11.64 -19.93 5.79
C PRO A 202 11.26 -19.08 4.55
N ILE A 203 11.45 -17.76 4.66
CA ILE A 203 11.33 -16.82 3.54
C ILE A 203 12.50 -17.04 2.58
N SER A 204 12.21 -17.30 1.30
CA SER A 204 13.23 -17.29 0.25
C SER A 204 12.65 -16.94 -1.11
N ARG A 205 13.50 -16.41 -2.02
CA ARG A 205 13.16 -16.12 -3.43
C ARG A 205 12.60 -17.35 -4.21
N ARG A 206 12.75 -18.57 -3.70
CA ARG A 206 12.25 -19.83 -4.30
C ARG A 206 11.03 -20.41 -3.57
N SER A 207 10.70 -19.91 -2.38
CA SER A 207 9.59 -20.42 -1.58
C SER A 207 8.26 -19.95 -2.18
N ARG A 208 7.32 -20.89 -2.37
CA ARG A 208 5.90 -20.58 -2.62
C ARG A 208 5.07 -20.56 -1.33
N ILE A 209 5.70 -20.80 -0.18
CA ILE A 209 5.05 -20.78 1.13
C ILE A 209 4.89 -19.33 1.55
N GLY A 210 3.65 -18.85 1.60
CA GLY A 210 3.31 -17.53 2.15
C GLY A 210 3.28 -17.51 3.67
N VAL A 211 2.97 -16.35 4.25
CA VAL A 211 2.76 -16.19 5.69
C VAL A 211 1.65 -17.13 6.18
N PRO A 212 1.82 -17.87 7.29
CA PRO A 212 0.80 -18.75 7.85
C PRO A 212 -0.52 -18.05 8.14
N VAL A 213 -1.65 -18.74 7.96
CA VAL A 213 -3.00 -18.17 8.15
C VAL A 213 -3.19 -17.54 9.53
N GLY A 214 -2.74 -18.22 10.60
CA GLY A 214 -2.79 -17.66 11.97
C GLY A 214 -1.94 -16.40 12.15
N ALA A 215 -0.75 -16.34 11.54
CA ALA A 215 0.09 -15.14 11.60
C ALA A 215 -0.51 -13.98 10.78
N ARG A 216 -1.25 -14.27 9.69
CA ARG A 216 -2.03 -13.27 8.96
C ARG A 216 -3.25 -12.79 9.77
N ALA A 217 -3.97 -13.68 10.44
CA ALA A 217 -5.09 -13.30 11.30
C ALA A 217 -4.63 -12.40 12.46
N ASN A 218 -3.53 -12.77 13.12
CA ASN A 218 -2.90 -11.96 14.17
C ASN A 218 -2.42 -10.60 13.63
N LEU A 219 -1.88 -10.54 12.40
CA LEU A 219 -1.52 -9.27 11.75
C LEU A 219 -2.75 -8.38 11.52
N SER A 220 -3.84 -8.93 11.00
CA SER A 220 -5.08 -8.17 10.79
C SER A 220 -5.67 -7.66 12.12
N LEU A 221 -5.60 -8.44 13.19
CA LEU A 221 -6.00 -8.02 14.53
C LEU A 221 -5.09 -6.91 15.08
N ALA A 222 -3.77 -7.04 14.95
CA ALA A 222 -2.81 -6.01 15.38
C ALA A 222 -3.00 -4.68 14.64
N LEU A 223 -3.27 -4.72 13.33
CA LEU A 223 -3.51 -3.51 12.54
C LEU A 223 -4.84 -2.82 12.87
N ALA A 224 -5.84 -3.56 13.36
CA ALA A 224 -7.10 -3.00 13.84
C ALA A 224 -6.94 -2.38 15.25
N LEU A 225 -6.42 -3.14 16.22
CA LEU A 225 -6.24 -2.70 17.61
C LEU A 225 -5.21 -1.58 17.76
N GLY A 226 -4.18 -1.54 16.90
CA GLY A 226 -3.06 -0.61 17.08
C GLY A 226 -3.40 0.85 16.82
N HIS A 227 -4.50 1.17 16.13
CA HIS A 227 -4.91 2.52 15.75
C HIS A 227 -3.73 3.38 15.26
N PHE A 228 -2.90 2.83 14.37
CA PHE A 228 -1.65 3.45 13.94
C PHE A 228 -1.88 4.62 12.98
N ASP A 229 -1.07 5.66 13.11
CA ASP A 229 -0.97 6.73 12.10
C ASP A 229 -0.09 6.26 10.93
N PHE A 230 0.95 5.47 11.22
CA PHE A 230 1.90 4.94 10.25
C PHE A 230 2.15 3.43 10.42
N VAL A 231 2.16 2.70 9.31
CA VAL A 231 2.65 1.32 9.20
C VAL A 231 3.84 1.31 8.25
N HIS A 232 5.04 1.12 8.80
CA HIS A 232 6.30 1.10 8.07
C HIS A 232 6.78 -0.35 7.94
N GLY A 233 6.69 -0.91 6.74
CA GLY A 233 7.17 -2.25 6.44
C GLY A 233 8.57 -2.23 5.84
N VAL A 234 9.52 -2.87 6.52
CA VAL A 234 10.90 -3.03 6.01
C VAL A 234 10.99 -4.32 5.21
N GLU A 235 11.74 -4.31 4.11
CA GLU A 235 11.86 -5.41 3.14
C GLU A 235 10.52 -6.02 2.69
N PRO A 236 9.56 -5.21 2.17
CA PRO A 236 8.29 -5.69 1.65
C PRO A 236 8.41 -6.36 0.27
N ALA A 237 9.62 -6.40 -0.31
CA ALA A 237 9.90 -7.17 -1.52
C ALA A 237 10.12 -8.68 -1.27
N LEU A 238 9.64 -9.18 -0.14
CA LEU A 238 9.65 -10.58 0.29
C LEU A 238 8.22 -11.05 0.58
N PRO A 239 7.90 -12.35 0.45
CA PRO A 239 6.57 -12.90 0.80
C PRO A 239 6.38 -12.94 2.33
N SER A 240 6.13 -11.79 2.94
CA SER A 240 6.37 -11.53 4.36
C SER A 240 5.23 -10.83 5.10
N LEU A 241 5.39 -10.67 6.43
CA LEU A 241 4.54 -9.80 7.23
C LEU A 241 4.58 -8.35 6.73
N SER A 242 5.75 -7.81 6.38
CA SER A 242 5.90 -6.43 5.87
C SER A 242 5.07 -6.19 4.60
N TYR A 243 5.08 -7.13 3.65
CA TYR A 243 4.26 -7.06 2.45
C TYR A 243 2.76 -7.07 2.76
N LEU A 244 2.32 -7.97 3.64
CA LEU A 244 0.91 -8.06 4.02
C LEU A 244 0.47 -6.82 4.82
N ALA A 245 1.32 -6.29 5.69
CA ALA A 245 1.02 -5.13 6.51
C ALA A 245 0.80 -3.89 5.65
N LEU A 246 1.73 -3.56 4.75
CA LEU A 246 1.59 -2.40 3.86
C LEU A 246 0.39 -2.53 2.91
N ARG A 247 0.04 -3.74 2.48
CA ARG A 247 -1.12 -3.98 1.60
C ARG A 247 -2.46 -3.89 2.35
N ASP A 248 -2.54 -4.46 3.55
CA ASP A 248 -3.80 -4.60 4.33
C ASP A 248 -3.99 -3.45 5.35
N SER A 249 -3.01 -2.55 5.52
CA SER A 249 -3.03 -1.38 6.43
C SER A 249 -4.17 -0.39 6.15
N GLN A 250 -4.73 0.16 7.24
CA GLN A 250 -5.61 1.35 7.25
C GLN A 250 -4.87 2.64 7.63
N ALA A 251 -3.58 2.59 7.93
CA ALA A 251 -2.72 3.73 8.28
C ALA A 251 -1.96 4.27 7.06
N LEU A 252 -1.29 5.42 7.19
CA LEU A 252 -0.26 5.84 6.21
C LEU A 252 0.90 4.82 6.19
N THR A 253 1.65 4.77 5.09
CA THR A 253 2.49 3.61 4.75
C THR A 253 3.83 3.96 4.14
N VAL A 254 4.89 3.38 4.71
CA VAL A 254 6.28 3.60 4.25
C VAL A 254 6.95 2.26 4.00
N ALA A 255 7.69 2.15 2.89
CA ALA A 255 8.41 0.94 2.50
C ALA A 255 9.93 1.19 2.49
N THR A 256 10.68 0.61 3.44
CA THR A 256 12.15 0.62 3.40
C THR A 256 12.70 -0.63 2.73
N PHE A 257 13.58 -0.45 1.74
CA PHE A 257 14.38 -1.51 1.13
C PHE A 257 15.83 -1.42 1.64
N VAL A 258 16.41 -2.54 2.06
CA VAL A 258 17.71 -2.59 2.76
C VAL A 258 18.76 -3.34 1.94
N SER A 259 18.37 -4.05 0.89
CA SER A 259 19.29 -4.84 0.07
C SER A 259 18.79 -5.08 -1.36
N PRO A 260 19.61 -4.85 -2.41
CA PRO A 260 19.25 -5.19 -3.79
C PRO A 260 18.97 -6.70 -3.97
N ASP A 261 19.57 -7.54 -3.14
CA ASP A 261 19.38 -9.00 -3.13
C ASP A 261 18.02 -9.47 -2.59
N ARG A 262 17.15 -8.58 -2.11
CA ARG A 262 15.87 -8.97 -1.48
C ARG A 262 14.66 -8.61 -2.34
N LEU A 263 14.87 -7.89 -3.44
CA LEU A 263 13.88 -7.37 -4.39
C LEU A 263 13.16 -8.42 -5.27
N GLY A 264 12.89 -9.63 -4.77
CA GLY A 264 12.38 -10.75 -5.57
C GLY A 264 10.86 -10.80 -5.75
N TYR A 265 10.12 -10.36 -4.73
CA TYR A 265 8.67 -10.49 -4.59
C TYR A 265 8.01 -9.09 -4.53
N PRO A 266 6.71 -8.94 -4.81
CA PRO A 266 5.86 -9.92 -5.48
C PRO A 266 6.21 -10.10 -6.97
N PRO A 267 6.17 -11.34 -7.48
CA PRO A 267 6.61 -11.66 -8.84
C PRO A 267 5.62 -11.18 -9.90
N GLY A 268 4.31 -11.21 -9.61
CA GLY A 268 3.27 -10.74 -10.53
C GLY A 268 3.24 -9.21 -10.65
N ARG A 269 3.13 -8.69 -11.87
CA ARG A 269 3.02 -7.24 -12.14
C ARG A 269 1.86 -6.61 -11.34
N ALA A 270 0.65 -7.17 -11.46
CA ALA A 270 -0.53 -6.73 -10.72
C ALA A 270 -0.40 -6.82 -9.19
N GLN A 271 0.51 -7.63 -8.66
CA GLN A 271 0.79 -7.67 -7.21
C GLN A 271 1.74 -6.56 -6.77
N ARG A 272 2.68 -6.13 -7.63
CA ARG A 272 3.51 -4.93 -7.38
C ARG A 272 2.68 -3.67 -7.51
N GLU A 273 1.83 -3.58 -8.54
CA GLU A 273 0.93 -2.44 -8.74
C GLU A 273 -0.05 -2.29 -7.57
N ARG A 274 -0.60 -3.39 -7.03
CA ARG A 274 -1.39 -3.36 -5.78
C ARG A 274 -0.61 -2.94 -4.55
N LEU A 275 0.69 -3.25 -4.45
CA LEU A 275 1.50 -2.75 -3.34
C LEU A 275 1.76 -1.25 -3.51
N LEU A 276 2.23 -0.83 -4.68
CA LEU A 276 2.51 0.57 -5.01
C LEU A 276 1.30 1.48 -4.80
N ALA A 277 0.12 1.06 -5.25
CA ALA A 277 -1.14 1.78 -5.04
C ALA A 277 -1.52 1.95 -3.54
N ARG A 278 -0.91 1.17 -2.64
CA ARG A 278 -1.10 1.30 -1.19
C ARG A 278 0.00 2.09 -0.49
N LEU A 279 1.17 2.38 -1.09
CA LEU A 279 2.29 3.07 -0.44
C LEU A 279 2.21 4.59 -0.53
N ASP A 280 2.70 5.31 0.50
CA ASP A 280 2.79 6.79 0.49
C ASP A 280 4.21 7.30 0.22
N ALA A 281 5.23 6.55 0.63
CA ALA A 281 6.63 6.83 0.42
C ALA A 281 7.48 5.55 0.25
N LEU A 282 8.56 5.68 -0.51
CA LEU A 282 9.59 4.67 -0.74
C LEU A 282 10.89 5.16 -0.09
N VAL A 283 11.55 4.27 0.65
CA VAL A 283 12.80 4.55 1.38
C VAL A 283 13.83 3.47 1.03
N ALA A 284 15.09 3.83 0.92
CA ALA A 284 16.18 2.88 0.71
C ALA A 284 17.38 3.20 1.61
N THR A 285 18.09 2.17 2.07
CA THR A 285 19.27 2.38 2.93
C THR A 285 20.57 2.67 2.18
N SER A 286 20.51 2.83 0.84
CA SER A 286 21.63 3.27 0.00
C SER A 286 21.14 3.70 -1.41
N PRO A 287 21.92 4.50 -2.17
CA PRO A 287 21.57 4.87 -3.54
C PRO A 287 21.45 3.66 -4.49
N GLU A 288 22.33 2.67 -4.36
CA GLU A 288 22.33 1.44 -5.17
C GLU A 288 21.11 0.57 -4.85
N THR A 289 20.67 0.59 -3.59
CA THR A 289 19.44 -0.07 -3.15
C THR A 289 18.20 0.64 -3.71
N ALA A 290 18.21 1.97 -3.78
CA ALA A 290 17.14 2.76 -4.41
C ALA A 290 17.05 2.48 -5.93
N GLU A 291 18.18 2.50 -6.65
CA GLU A 291 18.24 2.21 -8.09
C GLU A 291 17.70 0.79 -8.40
N ALA A 292 18.19 -0.21 -7.66
CA ALA A 292 17.75 -1.58 -7.83
C ALA A 292 16.24 -1.75 -7.50
N ALA A 293 15.73 -1.06 -6.47
CA ALA A 293 14.33 -1.11 -6.08
C ALA A 293 13.41 -0.41 -7.10
N ALA A 294 13.81 0.76 -7.61
CA ALA A 294 13.07 1.54 -8.60
C ALA A 294 12.78 0.73 -9.88
N ALA A 295 13.69 -0.15 -10.30
CA ALA A 295 13.51 -1.06 -11.44
C ALA A 295 12.35 -2.09 -11.27
N ARG A 296 11.77 -2.21 -10.07
CA ARG A 296 10.56 -3.03 -9.79
C ARG A 296 9.41 -2.23 -9.18
N PHE A 297 9.73 -1.20 -8.41
CA PHE A 297 8.84 -0.36 -7.63
C PHE A 297 9.11 1.11 -8.00
N PRO A 298 8.65 1.55 -9.18
CA PRO A 298 8.92 2.90 -9.67
C PRO A 298 8.30 3.97 -8.77
N GLY A 299 9.06 5.01 -8.49
CA GLY A 299 8.68 6.14 -7.64
C GLY A 299 9.92 6.88 -7.13
N THR A 300 9.73 7.97 -6.39
CA THR A 300 10.81 8.73 -5.75
C THR A 300 11.20 8.08 -4.43
N TYR A 301 12.50 7.91 -4.20
CA TYR A 301 13.07 7.29 -2.99
C TYR A 301 13.73 8.34 -2.10
N THR A 302 13.42 8.32 -0.80
CA THR A 302 14.29 8.92 0.22
C THR A 302 15.41 7.94 0.53
N VAL A 303 16.66 8.37 0.43
CA VAL A 303 17.82 7.55 0.84
C VAL A 303 18.21 7.95 2.26
N VAL A 304 18.17 6.98 3.18
CA VAL A 304 18.56 7.11 4.59
C VAL A 304 19.76 6.21 4.87
N SER A 305 20.49 6.43 5.96
CA SER A 305 21.53 5.48 6.38
C SER A 305 20.94 4.15 6.88
N PRO A 306 21.66 3.01 6.82
CA PRO A 306 21.30 1.80 7.58
C PRO A 306 21.20 2.04 9.10
N GLY A 307 21.80 3.11 9.62
CA GLY A 307 21.81 3.47 11.04
C GLY A 307 22.83 2.66 11.85
N VAL A 308 23.55 3.33 12.73
CA VAL A 308 24.53 2.72 13.65
C VAL A 308 24.37 3.27 15.07
N ASP A 309 24.69 2.44 16.06
CA ASP A 309 24.84 2.82 17.45
C ASP A 309 26.27 3.34 17.66
N LEU A 310 26.40 4.62 18.03
CA LEU A 310 27.71 5.26 18.21
C LEU A 310 28.33 4.99 19.60
N GLU A 311 27.55 4.53 20.57
CA GLU A 311 28.04 4.17 21.90
C GLU A 311 28.57 2.73 21.91
N LEU A 312 27.78 1.78 21.37
CA LEU A 312 28.20 0.39 21.21
C LEU A 312 29.42 0.25 20.28
N PHE A 313 29.51 1.07 19.24
CA PHE A 313 30.65 1.10 18.32
C PHE A 313 31.61 2.28 18.59
N ALA A 314 31.74 2.71 19.85
CA ALA A 314 32.76 3.69 20.23
C ALA A 314 34.20 3.19 19.92
N PRO A 315 35.10 4.03 19.37
CA PRO A 315 36.48 3.62 19.06
C PRO A 315 37.30 3.17 20.28
N GLY A 316 37.77 1.91 20.25
CA GLY A 316 38.65 1.34 21.28
C GLY A 316 40.15 1.57 21.01
N ARG A 317 40.99 1.08 21.93
CA ARG A 317 42.45 1.09 21.75
C ARG A 317 42.84 0.19 20.57
N LYS A 318 43.33 0.80 19.49
CA LYS A 318 43.72 0.09 18.28
C LYS A 318 44.95 -0.81 18.46
N ARG A 319 44.89 -2.00 17.86
CA ARG A 319 45.97 -2.98 17.71
C ARG A 319 46.39 -3.07 16.25
N ASN A 320 47.51 -3.73 15.96
CA ASN A 320 47.89 -4.17 14.61
C ASN A 320 46.98 -5.33 14.14
N LEU A 321 45.68 -5.06 14.05
CA LEU A 321 44.64 -6.04 13.77
C LEU A 321 43.83 -5.55 12.56
N ALA A 322 43.84 -6.37 11.51
CA ALA A 322 42.90 -6.28 10.41
C ALA A 322 41.68 -7.20 10.65
N VAL A 323 40.50 -6.76 10.22
CA VAL A 323 39.30 -7.58 10.18
C VAL A 323 38.80 -7.63 8.75
N LEU A 324 38.51 -8.81 8.22
CA LEU A 324 37.91 -9.00 6.90
C LEU A 324 36.54 -9.64 7.06
N GLU A 325 35.46 -9.03 6.56
CA GLU A 325 34.18 -9.74 6.42
C GLU A 325 34.37 -10.88 5.40
N TRP A 326 34.08 -12.11 5.82
CA TRP A 326 34.37 -13.30 5.03
C TRP A 326 33.14 -13.86 4.31
N ARG A 327 33.31 -14.15 3.02
CA ARG A 327 32.36 -14.86 2.16
C ARG A 327 33.02 -16.08 1.51
N PRO A 328 32.36 -17.26 1.46
CA PRO A 328 32.95 -18.46 0.85
C PRO A 328 33.26 -18.33 -0.66
N ALA A 329 32.56 -17.44 -1.36
CA ALA A 329 32.71 -17.21 -2.80
C ALA A 329 33.93 -16.34 -3.15
N GLU A 330 34.29 -15.39 -2.28
CA GLU A 330 35.22 -14.29 -2.55
C GLU A 330 36.69 -14.70 -2.38
N ARG A 331 37.04 -15.84 -2.98
CA ARG A 331 38.40 -16.40 -2.94
C ARG A 331 39.50 -15.45 -3.46
N PRO A 332 39.28 -14.57 -4.46
CA PRO A 332 40.29 -13.60 -4.87
C PRO A 332 40.61 -12.58 -3.78
N LEU A 333 39.59 -11.93 -3.20
CA LEU A 333 39.73 -10.94 -2.11
C LEU A 333 40.48 -11.55 -0.92
N VAL A 334 40.02 -12.70 -0.42
CA VAL A 334 40.65 -13.39 0.72
C VAL A 334 42.10 -13.78 0.40
N ARG A 335 42.41 -14.18 -0.84
CA ARG A 335 43.80 -14.51 -1.25
C ARG A 335 44.68 -13.26 -1.33
N SER A 336 44.17 -12.13 -1.82
CA SER A 336 44.90 -10.86 -1.87
C SER A 336 45.28 -10.39 -0.47
N VAL A 337 44.31 -10.32 0.44
CA VAL A 337 44.53 -9.87 1.83
C VAL A 337 45.46 -10.83 2.59
N LEU A 338 45.36 -12.14 2.36
CA LEU A 338 46.31 -13.09 2.95
C LEU A 338 47.73 -12.95 2.39
N ARG A 339 47.93 -12.51 1.14
CA ARG A 339 49.28 -12.22 0.61
C ARG A 339 49.87 -10.97 1.27
N ALA A 340 49.12 -9.87 1.29
CA ALA A 340 49.53 -8.65 1.98
C ALA A 340 49.89 -8.90 3.45
N LEU A 341 49.13 -9.76 4.14
CA LEU A 341 49.41 -10.13 5.53
C LEU A 341 50.72 -10.93 5.71
N ASP A 342 51.14 -11.73 4.72
CA ASP A 342 52.38 -12.53 4.78
C ASP A 342 53.61 -11.60 4.86
N GLU A 343 53.54 -10.44 4.21
CA GLU A 343 54.57 -9.40 4.17
C GLU A 343 54.58 -8.47 5.41
N LEU A 344 53.56 -8.55 6.28
CA LEU A 344 53.34 -7.67 7.44
C LEU A 344 53.48 -8.41 8.80
N PRO A 345 54.70 -8.76 9.28
CA PRO A 345 54.90 -9.68 10.40
C PRO A 345 54.14 -9.32 11.69
N GLU A 346 54.08 -8.03 12.02
CA GLU A 346 53.46 -7.51 13.25
C GLU A 346 51.92 -7.44 13.22
N TRP A 347 51.27 -7.92 12.16
CA TRP A 347 49.81 -7.81 11.98
C TRP A 347 49.06 -9.13 12.14
N GLU A 348 47.91 -9.07 12.82
CA GLU A 348 46.90 -10.12 12.92
C GLU A 348 45.75 -9.91 11.93
N LEU A 349 45.08 -11.00 11.54
CA LEU A 349 43.85 -10.95 10.73
C LEU A 349 42.74 -11.81 11.33
N VAL A 350 41.56 -11.21 11.55
CA VAL A 350 40.34 -11.94 11.87
C VAL A 350 39.44 -12.02 10.63
N LEU A 351 39.19 -13.25 10.18
CA LEU A 351 38.16 -13.56 9.18
C LEU A 351 36.79 -13.60 9.88
N LEU A 352 36.05 -12.50 9.77
CA LEU A 352 34.75 -12.27 10.43
C LEU A 352 33.60 -12.88 9.63
N ARG A 353 32.88 -13.83 10.22
CA ARG A 353 31.71 -14.47 9.61
C ARG A 353 30.41 -13.91 10.20
N THR A 354 29.74 -13.07 9.42
CA THR A 354 28.44 -12.46 9.73
C THR A 354 27.24 -13.35 9.43
N LYS A 355 27.43 -14.38 8.60
CA LYS A 355 26.40 -15.36 8.18
C LYS A 355 26.73 -16.77 8.72
N PRO A 356 25.74 -17.69 8.80
CA PRO A 356 25.95 -19.07 9.29
C PRO A 356 27.03 -19.86 8.52
N LEU A 357 27.54 -20.92 9.16
CA LEU A 357 28.66 -21.72 8.66
C LEU A 357 28.34 -22.43 7.33
N THR A 358 28.92 -21.92 6.25
CA THR A 358 28.78 -22.44 4.87
C THR A 358 30.11 -22.93 4.28
N GLY A 359 31.20 -22.87 5.05
CA GLY A 359 32.53 -23.35 4.67
C GLY A 359 33.59 -22.98 5.71
N ARG A 360 34.85 -23.33 5.43
CA ARG A 360 36.02 -22.89 6.20
C ARG A 360 37.00 -22.17 5.26
N PRO A 361 37.60 -21.03 5.66
CA PRO A 361 38.68 -20.41 4.87
C PRO A 361 39.93 -21.28 4.88
N THR A 362 40.66 -21.29 3.76
CA THR A 362 41.99 -21.90 3.67
C THR A 362 43.04 -20.92 4.18
N ILE A 363 43.67 -21.24 5.31
CA ILE A 363 44.75 -20.43 5.91
C ILE A 363 46.12 -21.03 5.51
N PRO A 364 47.03 -20.27 4.87
CA PRO A 364 48.40 -20.70 4.57
C PRO A 364 49.17 -21.17 5.80
N ARG A 365 50.19 -22.02 5.61
CA ARG A 365 51.00 -22.55 6.74
C ARG A 365 51.79 -21.46 7.48
N ALA A 366 52.32 -20.47 6.77
CA ALA A 366 53.08 -19.35 7.33
C ALA A 366 52.22 -18.46 8.26
N LEU A 367 50.94 -18.28 7.92
CA LEU A 367 50.00 -17.40 8.62
C LEU A 367 49.26 -18.08 9.80
N ARG A 368 49.68 -19.28 10.20
CA ARG A 368 49.11 -19.96 11.37
C ARG A 368 49.46 -19.21 12.65
N GLY A 369 48.47 -19.01 13.52
CA GLY A 369 48.60 -18.20 14.73
C GLY A 369 48.26 -16.72 14.51
N ARG A 370 48.64 -16.14 13.36
CA ARG A 370 48.33 -14.74 13.00
C ARG A 370 46.96 -14.55 12.33
N VAL A 371 46.43 -15.58 11.66
CA VAL A 371 45.06 -15.57 11.10
C VAL A 371 44.13 -16.41 11.97
N SER A 372 42.99 -15.83 12.36
CA SER A 372 41.91 -16.53 13.05
C SER A 372 40.55 -16.32 12.38
N VAL A 373 39.53 -17.08 12.81
CA VAL A 373 38.17 -17.00 12.24
C VAL A 373 37.18 -16.82 13.37
N ARG A 374 36.41 -15.73 13.36
CA ARG A 374 35.36 -15.45 14.36
C ARG A 374 33.98 -15.45 13.70
N THR A 375 32.94 -15.67 14.50
CA THR A 375 31.54 -15.52 14.08
C THR A 375 30.86 -14.55 15.04
N ALA A 376 30.29 -13.49 14.49
CA ALA A 376 29.50 -12.49 15.19
C ALA A 376 28.40 -12.05 14.23
N ARG A 377 27.13 -12.14 14.63
CA ARG A 377 25.96 -12.05 13.72
C ARG A 377 25.01 -10.89 14.05
N ASP A 378 25.35 -10.20 15.12
CA ASP A 378 24.64 -9.22 15.92
C ASP A 378 25.68 -8.14 16.30
N GLY A 379 25.25 -6.88 16.45
CA GLY A 379 26.15 -5.75 16.72
C GLY A 379 27.02 -5.96 17.96
N GLU A 380 26.42 -6.43 19.06
CA GLU A 380 27.10 -6.74 20.33
C GLU A 380 28.33 -7.63 20.16
N ALA A 381 28.25 -8.68 19.34
CA ALA A 381 29.36 -9.59 19.12
C ALA A 381 30.41 -9.06 18.13
N ARG A 382 30.06 -8.03 17.34
CA ARG A 382 30.96 -7.35 16.38
C ARG A 382 31.72 -6.20 17.05
N ALA A 383 31.08 -5.46 17.95
CA ALA A 383 31.60 -4.25 18.57
C ALA A 383 33.00 -4.41 19.23
N PRO A 384 33.27 -5.36 20.15
CA PRO A 384 34.60 -5.51 20.75
C PRO A 384 35.71 -5.80 19.73
N LEU A 385 35.38 -6.55 18.68
CA LEU A 385 36.33 -6.88 17.61
C LEU A 385 36.67 -5.66 16.75
N LEU A 386 35.68 -4.84 16.41
CA LEU A 386 35.86 -3.63 15.59
C LEU A 386 36.47 -2.48 16.40
N ALA A 387 36.18 -2.40 17.70
CA ALA A 387 36.79 -1.45 18.62
C ALA A 387 38.33 -1.61 18.68
N GLU A 388 38.85 -2.85 18.74
CA GLU A 388 40.29 -3.13 18.69
C GLU A 388 40.92 -3.04 17.28
N ALA A 389 40.15 -3.30 16.22
CA ALA A 389 40.68 -3.39 14.85
C ALA A 389 41.09 -2.03 14.28
N ALA A 390 42.31 -1.95 13.72
CA ALA A 390 42.79 -0.73 13.08
C ALA A 390 42.36 -0.62 11.61
N ILE A 391 42.18 -1.75 10.92
CA ILE A 391 41.82 -1.84 9.50
C ILE A 391 40.61 -2.77 9.35
N PHE A 392 39.65 -2.40 8.50
CA PHE A 392 38.53 -3.26 8.10
C PHE A 392 38.48 -3.42 6.58
N VAL A 393 38.40 -4.67 6.13
CA VAL A 393 38.16 -5.04 4.72
C VAL A 393 36.72 -5.54 4.58
N PRO A 394 35.83 -4.83 3.87
CA PRO A 394 34.50 -5.36 3.58
C PRO A 394 34.59 -6.53 2.59
N ALA A 395 33.61 -7.43 2.68
CA ALA A 395 33.32 -8.38 1.60
C ALA A 395 32.72 -7.63 0.40
N LEU A 396 32.90 -8.19 -0.81
CA LEU A 396 32.31 -7.65 -2.04
C LEU A 396 30.77 -7.70 -1.94
N ASP A 397 30.22 -8.88 -1.60
CA ASP A 397 28.80 -9.06 -1.29
C ASP A 397 28.58 -8.94 0.24
N GLY A 398 29.15 -7.88 0.81
CA GLY A 398 29.19 -7.57 2.23
C GLY A 398 27.85 -7.22 2.86
N LEU A 399 27.86 -6.89 4.15
CA LEU A 399 26.74 -6.21 4.80
C LEU A 399 27.12 -4.74 5.00
N ALA A 400 26.43 -3.81 4.33
CA ALA A 400 26.70 -2.36 4.43
C ALA A 400 26.71 -1.87 5.90
N ARG A 401 25.81 -2.43 6.73
CA ARG A 401 25.80 -2.28 8.19
C ARG A 401 27.17 -2.50 8.84
N VAL A 402 27.88 -3.56 8.47
CA VAL A 402 29.15 -3.95 9.13
C VAL A 402 30.30 -3.04 8.68
N SER A 403 30.26 -2.53 7.45
CA SER A 403 31.15 -1.45 7.00
C SER A 403 30.91 -0.16 7.78
N LEU A 404 29.65 0.22 8.01
CA LEU A 404 29.29 1.40 8.81
C LEU A 404 29.69 1.25 10.28
N GLU A 405 29.51 0.07 10.88
CA GLU A 405 29.94 -0.24 12.25
C GLU A 405 31.47 -0.21 12.40
N ALA A 406 32.21 -0.72 11.43
CA ALA A 406 33.67 -0.59 11.39
C ALA A 406 34.10 0.88 11.24
N THR A 407 33.33 1.67 10.51
CA THR A 407 33.54 3.11 10.28
C THR A 407 33.31 3.90 11.58
N ALA A 408 32.21 3.64 12.30
CA ALA A 408 31.92 4.18 13.63
C ALA A 408 33.00 3.82 14.66
N ALA A 409 33.41 2.54 14.68
CA ALA A 409 34.49 2.06 15.54
C ALA A 409 35.88 2.61 15.19
N GLY A 410 36.02 3.46 14.15
CA GLY A 410 37.29 4.07 13.76
C GLY A 410 38.27 3.10 13.12
N CYS A 411 37.79 2.12 12.36
CA CYS A 411 38.63 1.31 11.46
C CYS A 411 38.94 2.11 10.18
N ALA A 412 40.15 1.98 9.65
CA ALA A 412 40.43 2.41 8.28
C ALA A 412 39.82 1.40 7.30
N ILE A 413 38.93 1.86 6.41
CA ILE A 413 38.23 0.98 5.47
C ILE A 413 39.09 0.74 4.22
N ALA A 414 39.56 -0.50 4.05
CA ALA A 414 40.40 -0.95 2.95
C ALA A 414 39.56 -1.35 1.72
N ALA A 415 38.80 -0.40 1.19
CA ALA A 415 37.93 -0.57 0.02
C ALA A 415 38.13 0.56 -1.00
N PRO A 416 39.25 0.57 -1.75
CA PRO A 416 39.46 1.56 -2.81
C PRO A 416 38.47 1.37 -3.98
N PRO A 417 38.20 2.43 -4.78
CA PRO A 417 37.40 2.33 -6.00
C PRO A 417 37.94 1.22 -6.93
N GLY A 418 37.03 0.45 -7.53
CA GLY A 418 37.38 -0.69 -8.39
C GLY A 418 37.56 -2.03 -7.65
N THR A 419 37.45 -2.09 -6.32
CA THR A 419 37.61 -3.37 -5.57
C THR A 419 36.67 -4.49 -6.03
N HIS A 420 35.46 -4.18 -6.53
CA HIS A 420 34.55 -5.21 -7.09
C HIS A 420 35.02 -5.81 -8.42
N THR A 421 35.78 -5.06 -9.24
CA THR A 421 36.33 -5.54 -10.53
C THR A 421 37.75 -6.08 -10.39
N GLN A 422 38.53 -5.57 -9.42
CA GLN A 422 39.87 -6.01 -9.10
C GLN A 422 40.06 -6.13 -7.57
N PRO A 423 39.69 -7.29 -6.98
CA PRO A 423 39.77 -7.52 -5.52
C PRO A 423 41.19 -7.42 -4.94
N GLU A 424 42.21 -7.52 -5.79
CA GLU A 424 43.61 -7.30 -5.42
C GLU A 424 43.90 -5.90 -4.84
N LEU A 425 43.09 -4.90 -5.20
CA LEU A 425 43.24 -3.52 -4.71
C LEU A 425 42.99 -3.40 -3.20
N ALA A 426 42.12 -4.25 -2.62
CA ALA A 426 41.84 -4.24 -1.18
C ALA A 426 43.03 -4.74 -0.35
N GLY A 427 43.79 -5.73 -0.83
CA GLY A 427 45.04 -6.14 -0.19
C GLY A 427 46.13 -5.07 -0.29
N ALA A 428 46.20 -4.35 -1.41
CA ALA A 428 47.15 -3.25 -1.60
C ALA A 428 46.85 -2.04 -0.69
N GLU A 429 45.58 -1.61 -0.56
CA GLU A 429 45.20 -0.57 0.39
C GLU A 429 45.35 -1.05 1.84
N LEU A 430 45.13 -2.34 2.15
CA LEU A 430 45.43 -2.91 3.47
C LEU A 430 46.92 -2.85 3.80
N ALA A 431 47.81 -3.20 2.86
CA ALA A 431 49.26 -3.08 3.06
C ALA A 431 49.65 -1.62 3.32
N ARG A 432 49.19 -0.70 2.47
CA ARG A 432 49.44 0.74 2.61
C ARG A 432 48.91 1.33 3.91
N LEU A 433 47.74 0.87 4.38
CA LEU A 433 47.18 1.24 5.69
C LEU A 433 47.92 0.60 6.87
N ALA A 434 48.58 -0.54 6.69
CA ALA A 434 49.38 -1.17 7.74
C ALA A 434 50.73 -0.46 7.93
N GLU A 435 51.38 -0.13 6.81
CA GLU A 435 52.68 0.54 6.73
C GLU A 435 52.62 2.03 7.10
N ASP A 436 51.75 2.82 6.44
CA ASP A 436 51.65 4.26 6.68
C ASP A 436 50.65 4.56 7.81
N ALA A 437 51.18 4.72 9.02
CA ALA A 437 50.41 5.09 10.21
C ALA A 437 49.71 6.45 10.08
N VAL A 438 50.32 7.43 9.41
CA VAL A 438 49.77 8.80 9.28
C VAL A 438 48.61 8.81 8.28
N PHE A 439 48.73 8.05 7.19
CA PHE A 439 47.61 7.81 6.29
C PHE A 439 46.48 7.03 6.97
N ARG A 440 46.80 5.99 7.73
CA ARG A 440 45.81 5.21 8.51
C ARG A 440 45.04 6.09 9.49
N GLU A 441 45.72 6.86 10.33
CA GLU A 441 45.06 7.75 11.31
C GLU A 441 44.18 8.81 10.63
N ARG A 442 44.62 9.36 9.49
CA ARG A 442 43.80 10.27 8.67
C ARG A 442 42.53 9.59 8.14
N ARG A 443 42.62 8.32 7.72
CA ARG A 443 41.48 7.51 7.25
C ARG A 443 40.53 7.12 8.39
N GLN A 444 41.06 6.80 9.57
CA GLN A 444 40.28 6.50 10.78
C GLN A 444 39.51 7.72 11.29
N ARG A 445 40.11 8.91 11.25
CA ARG A 445 39.44 10.17 11.64
C ARG A 445 38.28 10.51 10.71
N ALA A 446 38.51 10.44 9.39
CA ALA A 446 37.47 10.67 8.39
C ALA A 446 36.34 9.61 8.44
N ALA A 447 36.65 8.38 8.88
CA ALA A 447 35.65 7.35 9.13
C ALA A 447 34.71 7.76 10.29
N ILE A 448 35.25 8.11 11.46
CA ILE A 448 34.46 8.53 12.63
C ILE A 448 33.58 9.75 12.29
N GLU A 449 34.15 10.75 11.60
CA GLU A 449 33.43 11.93 11.13
C GLU A 449 32.25 11.57 10.20
N SER A 450 32.45 10.63 9.27
CA SER A 450 31.41 10.15 8.36
C SER A 450 30.33 9.29 9.05
N ALA A 451 30.67 8.56 10.12
CA ALA A 451 29.71 7.77 10.89
C ALA A 451 28.82 8.62 11.81
N SER A 452 29.31 9.74 12.31
CA SER A 452 28.54 10.65 13.20
C SER A 452 27.22 11.13 12.58
N GLY A 453 27.19 11.36 11.27
CA GLY A 453 25.98 11.73 10.53
C GLY A 453 25.03 10.57 10.21
N GLN A 454 25.33 9.35 10.66
CA GLN A 454 24.67 8.10 10.26
C GLN A 454 24.15 7.27 11.45
N SER A 455 24.04 7.89 12.63
CA SER A 455 23.49 7.23 13.82
C SER A 455 22.02 6.87 13.67
N PHE A 456 21.50 5.97 14.51
CA PHE A 456 20.05 5.74 14.57
C PHE A 456 19.29 7.03 14.90
N ALA A 457 19.78 7.90 15.79
CA ALA A 457 19.24 9.24 16.02
C ALA A 457 19.17 10.13 14.77
N ALA A 458 20.07 9.97 13.79
CA ALA A 458 20.00 10.68 12.51
C ALA A 458 18.87 10.10 11.64
N VAL A 459 18.87 8.78 11.45
CA VAL A 459 17.85 8.06 10.66
C VAL A 459 16.44 8.28 11.21
N ALA A 460 16.27 8.29 12.53
CA ALA A 460 14.98 8.54 13.17
C ALA A 460 14.44 9.96 12.92
N ARG A 461 15.32 10.98 12.90
CA ARG A 461 14.93 12.37 12.56
C ARG A 461 14.58 12.53 11.07
N GLU A 462 15.30 11.85 10.18
CA GLU A 462 14.95 11.80 8.75
C GLU A 462 13.59 11.12 8.52
N LEU A 463 13.32 10.03 9.25
CA LEU A 463 12.04 9.31 9.19
C LEU A 463 10.89 10.09 9.84
N ASP A 464 11.10 10.79 10.95
CA ASP A 464 10.09 11.67 11.54
C ASP A 464 9.74 12.84 10.61
N GLY A 465 10.74 13.50 10.02
CA GLY A 465 10.51 14.52 8.99
C GLY A 465 9.68 13.99 7.80
N LEU A 466 9.97 12.75 7.36
CA LEU A 466 9.16 12.06 6.37
C LEU A 466 7.73 11.82 6.87
N TYR A 467 7.53 11.24 8.06
CA TYR A 467 6.20 10.98 8.62
C TYR A 467 5.38 12.26 8.77
N ARG A 468 5.94 13.35 9.31
CA ARG A 468 5.25 14.65 9.42
C ARG A 468 4.86 15.22 8.05
N SER A 469 5.72 15.10 7.04
CA SER A 469 5.38 15.51 5.66
C SER A 469 4.24 14.69 5.04
N LEU A 470 4.11 13.41 5.42
CA LEU A 470 3.05 12.52 4.96
C LEU A 470 1.74 12.70 5.75
N ALA A 471 1.82 13.06 7.04
CA ALA A 471 0.67 13.24 7.91
C ALA A 471 -0.30 14.31 7.37
N GLY A 472 0.22 15.35 6.70
CA GLY A 472 -0.58 16.36 6.00
C GLY A 472 -1.47 15.85 4.86
N ARG A 473 -1.31 14.58 4.41
CA ARG A 473 -2.23 13.92 3.47
C ARG A 473 -3.51 13.40 4.12
N ARG A 474 -3.55 13.29 5.45
CA ARG A 474 -4.71 12.78 6.21
C ARG A 474 -5.53 13.96 6.71
N ARG A 475 -6.84 13.96 6.44
CA ARG A 475 -7.74 15.04 6.87
C ARG A 475 -7.79 15.11 8.40
N PRO A 476 -7.81 16.30 9.02
CA PRO A 476 -7.87 16.42 10.47
C PRO A 476 -9.17 15.84 11.01
N SER A 477 -9.09 14.99 12.03
CA SER A 477 -10.27 14.59 12.80
C SER A 477 -10.84 15.82 13.51
N ARG A 478 -12.18 15.98 13.48
CA ARG A 478 -12.90 17.07 14.15
C ARG A 478 -14.10 16.49 14.89
N GLN A 479 -14.22 16.85 16.16
CA GLN A 479 -15.23 16.34 17.10
C GLN A 479 -16.46 17.27 17.18
N ALA A 480 -17.48 16.80 17.91
CA ALA A 480 -18.85 17.31 18.01
C ALA A 480 -19.71 17.12 16.74
N ASP A 481 -20.74 16.28 16.87
CA ASP A 481 -21.87 16.19 15.94
C ASP A 481 -22.64 17.52 15.98
N ARG A 482 -22.45 18.37 14.96
CA ARG A 482 -23.08 19.70 14.88
C ARG A 482 -24.56 19.65 14.54
N LEU A 483 -25.08 18.47 14.23
CA LEU A 483 -26.47 18.20 13.88
C LEU A 483 -27.07 17.21 14.90
N ALA A 484 -26.55 17.21 16.13
CA ALA A 484 -26.94 16.26 17.17
C ALA A 484 -28.42 16.35 17.58
N ASP A 485 -29.02 17.51 17.34
CA ASP A 485 -30.42 17.92 17.51
C ASP A 485 -31.32 17.57 16.32
N ARG A 486 -30.76 17.25 15.15
CA ARG A 486 -31.50 16.80 13.97
C ARG A 486 -31.90 15.33 14.10
N ASP A 487 -33.05 14.97 13.52
CA ASP A 487 -33.52 13.58 13.46
C ASP A 487 -32.59 12.66 12.66
N TRP A 488 -32.74 11.35 12.86
CA TRP A 488 -32.00 10.33 12.10
C TRP A 488 -32.82 9.86 10.89
N ILE A 489 -32.26 10.04 9.69
CA ILE A 489 -32.83 9.57 8.42
C ILE A 489 -32.02 8.41 7.84
N LEU A 490 -32.68 7.65 6.96
CA LEU A 490 -32.02 6.69 6.08
C LEU A 490 -31.82 7.30 4.69
N CYS A 491 -30.62 7.18 4.14
CA CYS A 491 -30.24 7.76 2.86
C CYS A 491 -29.52 6.76 1.95
N ASP A 492 -29.77 6.80 0.65
CA ASP A 492 -29.05 6.01 -0.37
C ASP A 492 -28.49 6.98 -1.42
N LEU A 493 -27.17 7.00 -1.58
CA LEU A 493 -26.44 8.05 -2.33
C LEU A 493 -26.13 7.71 -3.79
N HIS A 494 -26.62 6.58 -4.31
CA HIS A 494 -26.25 6.14 -5.65
C HIS A 494 -27.38 5.31 -6.29
N MET A 495 -28.20 5.92 -7.13
CA MET A 495 -29.24 5.24 -7.90
C MET A 495 -29.60 5.98 -9.19
N HIS A 496 -30.25 5.26 -10.10
CA HIS A 496 -30.52 5.72 -11.46
C HIS A 496 -32.00 5.53 -11.83
N THR A 497 -32.51 6.39 -12.71
CA THR A 497 -33.86 6.35 -13.28
C THR A 497 -33.82 5.94 -14.76
N SER A 498 -34.97 5.90 -15.43
CA SER A 498 -35.09 5.70 -16.89
C SER A 498 -34.34 6.73 -17.75
N TRP A 499 -33.79 7.80 -17.16
CA TRP A 499 -32.88 8.73 -17.85
C TRP A 499 -31.47 8.11 -18.06
N SER A 500 -31.04 7.18 -17.20
CA SER A 500 -29.86 6.34 -17.45
C SER A 500 -30.14 5.29 -18.54
N HIS A 501 -29.28 5.25 -19.56
CA HIS A 501 -29.38 4.41 -20.76
C HIS A 501 -29.57 2.88 -20.57
N ASP A 502 -29.37 2.38 -19.36
CA ASP A 502 -29.49 0.97 -19.00
C ASP A 502 -30.28 0.74 -17.68
N CYS A 503 -31.01 1.75 -17.21
CA CYS A 503 -32.02 1.66 -16.16
C CYS A 503 -33.43 1.82 -16.77
N THR A 504 -34.44 1.32 -16.05
CA THR A 504 -35.86 1.31 -16.50
C THR A 504 -36.80 1.67 -15.33
N VAL A 505 -36.33 2.50 -14.38
CA VAL A 505 -37.07 2.91 -13.19
C VAL A 505 -37.67 4.29 -13.41
N ASP A 506 -38.99 4.38 -13.42
CA ASP A 506 -39.69 5.65 -13.55
C ASP A 506 -39.46 6.54 -12.30
N PRO A 507 -39.18 7.84 -12.44
CA PRO A 507 -39.01 8.77 -11.31
C PRO A 507 -40.16 8.78 -10.29
N ALA A 508 -41.42 8.61 -10.72
CA ALA A 508 -42.57 8.56 -9.82
C ALA A 508 -42.63 7.23 -9.04
N ASP A 509 -42.36 6.11 -9.72
CA ASP A 509 -42.20 4.80 -9.05
C ASP A 509 -41.05 4.84 -8.03
N LEU A 510 -39.97 5.60 -8.30
CA LEU A 510 -38.84 5.74 -7.40
C LEU A 510 -39.20 6.50 -6.12
N VAL A 511 -39.85 7.67 -6.21
CA VAL A 511 -40.31 8.45 -5.05
C VAL A 511 -41.24 7.59 -4.17
N MET A 512 -42.26 6.99 -4.78
CA MET A 512 -43.24 6.14 -4.09
C MET A 512 -42.58 4.92 -3.42
N TYR A 513 -41.56 4.32 -4.04
CA TYR A 513 -40.86 3.18 -3.46
C TYR A 513 -39.91 3.58 -2.33
N ALA A 514 -39.18 4.70 -2.47
CA ALA A 514 -38.24 5.21 -1.47
C ALA A 514 -38.96 5.56 -0.15
N GLU A 515 -40.08 6.28 -0.24
CA GLU A 515 -40.95 6.60 0.90
C GLU A 515 -41.52 5.30 1.51
N ALA A 516 -42.03 4.38 0.69
CA ALA A 516 -42.61 3.11 1.17
C ALA A 516 -41.61 2.15 1.86
N ILE A 517 -40.30 2.30 1.65
CA ILE A 517 -39.26 1.55 2.38
C ILE A 517 -38.60 2.33 3.53
N GLY A 518 -39.02 3.59 3.76
CA GLY A 518 -38.54 4.45 4.84
C GLY A 518 -37.18 5.11 4.59
N LEU A 519 -36.86 5.48 3.34
CA LEU A 519 -35.77 6.43 3.07
C LEU A 519 -36.29 7.85 3.29
N GLY A 520 -35.54 8.65 4.06
CA GLY A 520 -35.79 10.09 4.22
C GLY A 520 -35.00 10.95 3.24
N ALA A 521 -34.00 10.37 2.56
CA ALA A 521 -33.31 11.03 1.46
C ALA A 521 -32.80 10.04 0.39
N ILE A 522 -32.72 10.49 -0.86
CA ILE A 522 -32.07 9.76 -1.97
C ILE A 522 -31.21 10.70 -2.81
N ALA A 523 -30.10 10.22 -3.35
CA ALA A 523 -29.39 10.91 -4.43
C ALA A 523 -29.60 10.15 -5.76
N VAL A 524 -30.21 10.84 -6.73
CA VAL A 524 -30.35 10.34 -8.10
C VAL A 524 -29.16 10.82 -8.90
N THR A 525 -28.45 9.89 -9.55
CA THR A 525 -27.11 10.09 -10.09
C THR A 525 -27.02 9.52 -11.51
N ASP A 526 -27.93 9.93 -12.39
CA ASP A 526 -28.08 9.35 -13.73
C ASP A 526 -26.81 9.54 -14.60
N HIS A 527 -26.56 8.56 -15.48
CA HIS A 527 -25.31 8.48 -16.24
C HIS A 527 -25.21 9.62 -17.28
N ASN A 528 -24.46 10.66 -16.95
CA ASN A 528 -24.20 11.84 -17.78
C ASN A 528 -25.48 12.61 -18.18
N ALA A 529 -26.49 12.62 -17.29
CA ALA A 529 -27.74 13.35 -17.45
C ALA A 529 -28.29 13.78 -16.07
N LEU A 530 -28.79 15.00 -15.95
CA LEU A 530 -29.34 15.55 -14.70
C LEU A 530 -30.88 15.55 -14.68
N GLY A 531 -31.52 15.39 -15.85
CA GLY A 531 -32.98 15.48 -16.01
C GLY A 531 -33.78 14.58 -15.05
N GLY A 532 -33.40 13.31 -14.91
CA GLY A 532 -34.09 12.36 -14.02
C GLY A 532 -33.99 12.74 -12.54
N ALA A 533 -32.89 13.35 -12.12
CA ALA A 533 -32.73 13.84 -10.77
C ALA A 533 -33.61 15.08 -10.48
N LEU A 534 -33.72 15.99 -11.44
CA LEU A 534 -34.60 17.16 -11.36
C LEU A 534 -36.09 16.77 -11.40
N GLU A 535 -36.46 15.80 -12.24
CA GLU A 535 -37.82 15.25 -12.31
C GLU A 535 -38.21 14.55 -11.00
N THR A 536 -37.32 13.71 -10.45
CA THR A 536 -37.53 13.06 -9.13
C THR A 536 -37.68 14.11 -8.02
N ALA A 537 -36.90 15.20 -8.04
CA ALA A 537 -36.98 16.29 -7.05
C ALA A 537 -38.22 17.18 -7.19
N GLU A 538 -38.81 17.29 -8.39
CA GLU A 538 -40.11 17.93 -8.60
C GLU A 538 -41.25 17.02 -8.07
N LEU A 539 -41.20 15.73 -8.38
CA LEU A 539 -42.21 14.74 -7.96
C LEU A 539 -42.22 14.50 -6.45
N ALA A 540 -41.07 14.61 -5.76
CA ALA A 540 -40.98 14.49 -4.31
C ALA A 540 -41.59 15.68 -3.53
N ARG A 541 -42.04 16.76 -4.19
CA ARG A 541 -42.61 17.93 -3.49
C ARG A 541 -43.93 17.59 -2.79
N GLY A 542 -43.86 17.45 -1.47
CA GLY A 542 -44.99 17.09 -0.61
C GLY A 542 -44.91 15.68 -0.03
N HIS A 543 -43.89 14.89 -0.40
CA HIS A 543 -43.49 13.65 0.26
C HIS A 543 -42.47 13.95 1.38
N ASP A 544 -42.32 13.03 2.33
CA ASP A 544 -41.30 13.12 3.41
C ASP A 544 -39.93 12.57 2.93
N LEU A 545 -39.46 13.09 1.80
CA LEU A 545 -38.30 12.56 1.06
C LEU A 545 -37.45 13.70 0.44
N VAL A 546 -36.21 13.84 0.88
CA VAL A 546 -35.24 14.78 0.29
C VAL A 546 -34.56 14.14 -0.93
N VAL A 547 -34.69 14.76 -2.10
CA VAL A 547 -33.98 14.33 -3.32
C VAL A 547 -32.75 15.22 -3.53
N VAL A 548 -31.56 14.62 -3.49
CA VAL A 548 -30.30 15.27 -3.84
C VAL A 548 -30.07 15.12 -5.35
N SER A 549 -30.17 16.23 -6.08
CA SER A 549 -29.94 16.26 -7.53
C SER A 549 -28.48 15.98 -7.86
N GLY A 550 -28.20 14.97 -8.69
CA GLY A 550 -26.85 14.61 -9.09
C GLY A 550 -26.76 13.92 -10.44
N GLU A 551 -25.51 13.66 -10.86
CA GLU A 551 -25.16 13.12 -12.17
C GLU A 551 -23.90 12.26 -12.03
N GLU A 552 -23.90 11.02 -12.54
CA GLU A 552 -22.67 10.22 -12.65
C GLU A 552 -21.99 10.50 -14.00
N VAL A 553 -20.95 11.33 -13.95
CA VAL A 553 -20.23 11.84 -15.12
C VAL A 553 -19.15 10.84 -15.52
N LYS A 554 -19.15 10.43 -16.79
CA LYS A 554 -18.13 9.55 -17.35
C LYS A 554 -16.99 10.39 -17.91
N THR A 555 -15.85 10.35 -17.24
CA THR A 555 -14.64 11.05 -17.69
C THR A 555 -14.06 10.38 -18.95
N ASP A 556 -13.28 11.13 -19.73
CA ASP A 556 -12.64 10.68 -20.98
C ASP A 556 -11.98 9.29 -20.87
N SER A 557 -11.25 9.03 -19.78
CA SER A 557 -10.51 7.77 -19.61
C SER A 557 -10.23 7.36 -18.16
N GLN A 558 -10.65 8.16 -17.15
CA GLN A 558 -10.21 8.05 -15.75
C GLN A 558 -11.30 7.54 -14.79
N GLY A 559 -12.36 6.92 -15.33
CA GLY A 559 -13.50 6.40 -14.57
C GLY A 559 -14.67 7.38 -14.46
N GLU A 560 -15.49 7.20 -13.43
CA GLU A 560 -16.68 8.01 -13.17
C GLU A 560 -16.54 8.88 -11.91
N VAL A 561 -17.23 10.02 -11.90
CA VAL A 561 -17.31 10.96 -10.78
C VAL A 561 -18.75 11.44 -10.67
N ILE A 562 -19.33 11.36 -9.48
CA ILE A 562 -20.67 11.87 -9.20
C ILE A 562 -20.57 13.33 -8.74
N GLY A 563 -21.32 14.22 -9.38
CA GLY A 563 -21.64 15.52 -8.82
C GLY A 563 -22.95 15.44 -8.03
N LEU A 564 -22.96 15.96 -6.80
CA LEU A 564 -24.17 16.11 -5.98
C LEU A 564 -24.53 17.58 -5.78
N PHE A 565 -25.82 17.87 -5.58
CA PHE A 565 -26.39 19.22 -5.48
C PHE A 565 -26.17 20.07 -6.75
N LEU A 566 -26.24 19.43 -7.92
CA LEU A 566 -26.11 20.07 -9.23
C LEU A 566 -27.39 20.82 -9.65
N ARG A 567 -27.21 21.78 -10.56
CA ARG A 567 -28.28 22.60 -11.18
C ARG A 567 -28.29 22.52 -12.71
N GLU A 568 -27.13 22.30 -13.32
CA GLU A 568 -26.91 22.19 -14.77
C GLU A 568 -26.11 20.91 -15.08
N GLU A 569 -26.32 20.31 -16.26
CA GLU A 569 -25.59 19.09 -16.67
C GLU A 569 -24.10 19.33 -16.86
N ILE A 570 -23.28 18.35 -16.47
CA ILE A 570 -21.83 18.41 -16.63
C ILE A 570 -21.44 18.03 -18.08
N PRO A 571 -20.58 18.80 -18.76
CA PRO A 571 -20.14 18.46 -20.12
C PRO A 571 -19.49 17.07 -20.20
N ARG A 572 -19.93 16.27 -21.16
CA ARG A 572 -19.43 14.90 -21.39
C ARG A 572 -18.01 14.90 -21.97
N GLY A 573 -17.19 13.92 -21.58
CA GLY A 573 -15.83 13.74 -22.11
C GLY A 573 -14.77 14.67 -21.51
N LEU A 574 -15.05 15.29 -20.37
CA LEU A 574 -14.07 16.02 -19.57
C LEU A 574 -13.03 15.07 -18.93
N SER A 575 -11.86 15.60 -18.56
CA SER A 575 -10.89 14.86 -17.73
C SER A 575 -11.38 14.80 -16.28
N PHE A 576 -10.80 13.90 -15.46
CA PHE A 576 -11.16 13.78 -14.04
C PHE A 576 -11.05 15.12 -13.28
N GLY A 577 -10.03 15.92 -13.58
CA GLY A 577 -9.84 17.24 -12.96
C GLY A 577 -10.84 18.29 -13.47
N ASP A 578 -11.18 18.26 -14.76
CA ASP A 578 -12.13 19.21 -15.35
C ASP A 578 -13.58 18.91 -14.93
N THR A 579 -13.95 17.63 -14.79
CA THR A 579 -15.22 17.20 -14.20
C THR A 579 -15.35 17.70 -12.76
N ILE A 580 -14.30 17.53 -11.94
CA ILE A 580 -14.24 18.06 -10.57
C ILE A 580 -14.40 19.59 -10.56
N ALA A 581 -13.73 20.31 -11.47
CA ALA A 581 -13.84 21.76 -11.57
C ALA A 581 -15.27 22.20 -11.98
N ALA A 582 -15.91 21.48 -12.91
CA ALA A 582 -17.27 21.77 -13.36
C ALA A 582 -18.32 21.56 -12.25
N ILE A 583 -18.21 20.46 -11.48
CA ILE A 583 -19.06 20.20 -10.31
C ILE A 583 -18.91 21.32 -9.28
N ARG A 584 -17.67 21.67 -8.92
CA ARG A 584 -17.39 22.72 -7.93
C ARG A 584 -17.79 24.13 -8.39
N ALA A 585 -17.78 24.41 -9.69
CA ALA A 585 -18.22 25.69 -10.24
C ALA A 585 -19.71 25.98 -9.98
N GLN A 586 -20.55 24.95 -9.81
CA GLN A 586 -21.96 25.10 -9.45
C GLN A 586 -22.19 25.25 -7.92
N GLY A 587 -21.15 25.02 -7.11
CA GLY A 587 -21.27 24.78 -5.67
C GLY A 587 -21.64 23.33 -5.31
N GLY A 588 -21.57 22.41 -6.29
CA GLY A 588 -21.83 20.99 -6.08
C GLY A 588 -20.70 20.27 -5.35
N LEU A 589 -21.01 19.10 -4.81
CA LEU A 589 -20.08 18.23 -4.07
C LEU A 589 -19.53 17.12 -4.95
N VAL A 590 -18.25 16.82 -4.80
CA VAL A 590 -17.56 15.73 -5.51
C VAL A 590 -17.70 14.43 -4.74
N TYR A 591 -18.48 13.49 -5.28
CA TYR A 591 -18.60 12.12 -4.78
C TYR A 591 -17.85 11.17 -5.72
N LEU A 592 -16.94 10.35 -5.19
CA LEU A 592 -16.23 9.35 -6.00
C LEU A 592 -16.88 7.95 -5.83
N PRO A 593 -17.63 7.46 -6.83
CA PRO A 593 -18.27 6.14 -6.80
C PRO A 593 -17.27 5.01 -7.02
N HIS A 594 -17.63 3.81 -6.53
CA HIS A 594 -17.00 2.49 -6.73
C HIS A 594 -15.47 2.46 -7.00
N PRO A 595 -14.62 3.19 -6.24
CA PRO A 595 -13.27 3.61 -6.67
C PRO A 595 -12.22 2.50 -6.86
N PHE A 596 -12.57 1.24 -6.55
CA PHE A 596 -11.71 0.07 -6.72
C PHE A 596 -12.34 -1.06 -7.55
N ASP A 597 -13.48 -0.83 -8.21
CA ASP A 597 -14.07 -1.82 -9.13
C ASP A 597 -13.28 -1.92 -10.44
N ARG A 598 -12.33 -2.87 -10.45
CA ARG A 598 -11.47 -3.18 -11.60
C ARG A 598 -12.18 -3.92 -12.74
N LEU A 599 -13.51 -4.02 -12.71
CA LEU A 599 -14.33 -4.42 -13.85
C LEU A 599 -14.74 -3.22 -14.71
N HIS A 600 -14.70 -2.01 -14.14
CA HIS A 600 -14.97 -0.73 -14.81
C HIS A 600 -13.67 0.09 -14.98
N SER A 601 -13.78 1.27 -15.59
CA SER A 601 -12.69 2.25 -15.59
C SER A 601 -12.65 2.94 -14.23
N ILE A 602 -11.47 3.03 -13.62
CA ILE A 602 -11.25 3.72 -12.34
C ILE A 602 -10.03 4.65 -12.45
N PRO A 603 -9.95 5.72 -11.63
CA PRO A 603 -8.78 6.59 -11.63
C PRO A 603 -7.53 5.80 -11.21
N ASP A 604 -6.41 6.06 -11.88
CA ASP A 604 -5.14 5.47 -11.46
C ASP A 604 -4.68 6.04 -10.09
N PRO A 605 -3.82 5.35 -9.34
CA PRO A 605 -3.41 5.80 -8.01
C PRO A 605 -2.80 7.21 -7.98
N ALA A 606 -2.06 7.63 -9.01
CA ALA A 606 -1.45 8.96 -9.05
C ALA A 606 -2.47 10.06 -9.41
N THR A 607 -3.50 9.76 -10.20
CA THR A 607 -4.68 10.62 -10.35
C THR A 607 -5.41 10.75 -9.01
N LEU A 608 -5.69 9.64 -8.34
CA LEU A 608 -6.43 9.62 -7.08
C LEU A 608 -5.69 10.34 -5.94
N HIS A 609 -4.37 10.17 -5.82
CA HIS A 609 -3.55 10.89 -4.84
C HIS A 609 -3.45 12.39 -5.13
N ARG A 610 -3.51 12.82 -6.41
CA ARG A 610 -3.50 14.23 -6.79
C ARG A 610 -4.77 14.96 -6.35
N HIS A 611 -5.92 14.32 -6.57
CA HIS A 611 -7.24 14.90 -6.29
C HIS A 611 -7.83 14.48 -4.94
N LEU A 612 -7.01 13.93 -4.04
CA LEU A 612 -7.40 13.51 -2.69
C LEU A 612 -7.94 14.66 -1.82
N ALA A 613 -7.53 15.90 -2.09
CA ALA A 613 -8.09 17.09 -1.46
C ALA A 613 -9.46 17.49 -2.07
N ASP A 614 -9.68 17.17 -3.35
CA ASP A 614 -10.80 17.66 -4.15
C ASP A 614 -12.04 16.75 -4.09
N ILE A 615 -11.96 15.56 -3.49
CA ILE A 615 -13.06 14.60 -3.34
C ILE A 615 -13.79 14.87 -2.01
N ASP A 616 -15.03 15.34 -2.03
CA ASP A 616 -15.78 15.64 -0.80
C ASP A 616 -16.26 14.36 -0.09
N VAL A 617 -16.71 13.36 -0.86
CA VAL A 617 -17.26 12.07 -0.38
C VAL A 617 -16.66 10.90 -1.17
N PHE A 618 -16.37 9.79 -0.49
CA PHE A 618 -15.72 8.60 -1.07
C PHE A 618 -16.58 7.34 -0.84
N GLU A 619 -17.02 6.67 -1.89
CA GLU A 619 -17.89 5.49 -1.77
C GLU A 619 -17.15 4.29 -1.16
N VAL A 620 -17.56 3.85 0.04
CA VAL A 620 -16.97 2.69 0.75
C VAL A 620 -17.86 1.46 0.78
N TYR A 621 -19.14 1.61 0.40
CA TYR A 621 -20.02 0.48 0.17
C TYR A 621 -20.96 0.74 -1.00
N ASN A 622 -20.69 0.05 -2.10
CA ASN A 622 -21.58 -0.11 -3.23
C ASN A 622 -22.19 -1.53 -3.19
N ALA A 623 -23.52 -1.63 -3.24
CA ALA A 623 -24.22 -2.91 -3.08
C ALA A 623 -24.20 -3.80 -4.35
N ARG A 624 -23.79 -3.26 -5.50
CA ARG A 624 -23.83 -3.93 -6.81
C ARG A 624 -22.50 -4.58 -7.24
N LEU A 625 -21.40 -4.32 -6.53
CA LEU A 625 -20.09 -4.87 -6.88
C LEU A 625 -20.07 -6.41 -6.84
N LEU A 626 -19.49 -7.02 -7.88
CA LEU A 626 -19.36 -8.48 -7.99
C LEU A 626 -18.43 -9.10 -6.92
N PHE A 627 -17.54 -8.30 -6.33
CA PHE A 627 -16.56 -8.74 -5.34
C PHE A 627 -16.49 -7.79 -4.13
N GLU A 628 -16.95 -8.25 -2.96
CA GLU A 628 -16.94 -7.48 -1.71
C GLU A 628 -15.56 -6.91 -1.34
N GLY A 629 -14.48 -7.59 -1.75
CA GLY A 629 -13.11 -7.13 -1.52
C GLY A 629 -12.75 -5.79 -2.16
N TYR A 630 -13.56 -5.24 -3.07
CA TYR A 630 -13.44 -3.86 -3.55
C TYR A 630 -13.98 -2.86 -2.53
N ASN A 631 -15.13 -3.13 -1.91
CA ASN A 631 -15.63 -2.34 -0.78
C ASN A 631 -14.64 -2.37 0.40
N ASP A 632 -14.04 -3.52 0.70
CA ASP A 632 -12.98 -3.60 1.71
C ASP A 632 -11.72 -2.76 1.35
N GLU A 633 -11.38 -2.66 0.06
CA GLU A 633 -10.26 -1.83 -0.41
C GLU A 633 -10.61 -0.33 -0.34
N ALA A 634 -11.87 0.02 -0.59
CA ALA A 634 -12.43 1.35 -0.41
C ALA A 634 -12.42 1.81 1.05
N VAL A 635 -12.96 1.01 1.98
CA VAL A 635 -12.88 1.27 3.44
C VAL A 635 -11.41 1.47 3.85
N ARG A 636 -10.51 0.56 3.46
CA ARG A 636 -9.07 0.68 3.78
C ARG A 636 -8.41 1.91 3.16
N PHE A 637 -8.95 2.53 2.11
CA PHE A 637 -8.42 3.77 1.54
C PHE A 637 -9.01 5.01 2.23
N ALA A 638 -10.32 5.01 2.53
CA ALA A 638 -10.97 6.11 3.22
C ALA A 638 -10.42 6.33 4.64
N SER A 639 -10.28 5.27 5.45
CA SER A 639 -9.71 5.35 6.81
C SER A 639 -8.28 5.92 6.80
N LYS A 640 -7.49 5.57 5.77
CA LYS A 640 -6.08 5.93 5.62
C LYS A 640 -5.85 7.43 5.44
N TYR A 641 -6.71 8.09 4.68
CA TYR A 641 -6.65 9.54 4.46
C TYR A 641 -7.70 10.32 5.25
N ASN A 642 -8.47 9.63 6.10
CA ASN A 642 -9.59 10.16 6.88
C ASN A 642 -10.64 10.87 5.99
N LEU A 643 -11.04 10.21 4.90
CA LEU A 643 -12.03 10.73 3.94
C LEU A 643 -13.46 10.60 4.49
N THR A 644 -14.32 11.56 4.16
CA THR A 644 -15.76 11.45 4.34
C THR A 644 -16.28 10.26 3.54
N VAL A 645 -17.09 9.39 4.14
CA VAL A 645 -17.55 8.15 3.52
C VAL A 645 -18.96 8.25 2.96
N GLY A 646 -19.18 7.64 1.79
CA GLY A 646 -20.48 7.46 1.16
C GLY A 646 -20.85 5.98 1.00
N ALA A 647 -22.14 5.70 0.85
CA ALA A 647 -22.65 4.38 0.50
C ALA A 647 -23.94 4.51 -0.29
N GLY A 648 -24.16 3.58 -1.23
CA GLY A 648 -25.35 3.55 -2.06
C GLY A 648 -25.60 2.19 -2.71
N SER A 649 -26.73 2.07 -3.39
CA SER A 649 -27.18 0.79 -3.96
C SER A 649 -26.66 0.50 -5.37
N ASP A 650 -26.34 1.52 -6.18
CA ASP A 650 -26.23 1.41 -7.65
C ASP A 650 -27.50 0.73 -8.21
N ALA A 651 -28.66 1.16 -7.71
CA ALA A 651 -29.94 0.64 -8.15
C ALA A 651 -30.24 1.10 -9.59
N HIS A 652 -30.62 0.13 -10.43
CA HIS A 652 -31.28 0.37 -11.73
C HIS A 652 -32.59 -0.45 -11.84
N VAL A 653 -33.08 -0.95 -10.70
CA VAL A 653 -34.37 -1.62 -10.50
C VAL A 653 -34.83 -1.30 -9.07
N LEU A 654 -36.13 -1.10 -8.86
CA LEU A 654 -36.68 -0.73 -7.55
C LEU A 654 -36.23 -1.68 -6.43
N GLN A 655 -36.16 -2.99 -6.68
CA GLN A 655 -35.75 -3.99 -5.69
C GLN A 655 -34.27 -3.90 -5.25
N GLY A 656 -33.47 -3.01 -5.88
CA GLY A 656 -32.12 -2.66 -5.47
C GLY A 656 -32.04 -1.42 -4.57
N VAL A 657 -33.04 -0.54 -4.56
CA VAL A 657 -33.00 0.73 -3.81
C VAL A 657 -32.92 0.45 -2.30
N GLY A 658 -32.07 1.18 -1.58
CA GLY A 658 -31.81 0.99 -0.16
C GLY A 658 -31.07 -0.30 0.21
N THR A 659 -30.42 -0.98 -0.75
CA THR A 659 -29.57 -2.16 -0.47
C THR A 659 -28.18 -1.81 0.06
N GLY A 660 -27.64 -0.68 -0.38
CA GLY A 660 -26.60 0.07 0.33
C GLY A 660 -27.18 1.40 0.77
N ALA A 661 -26.97 1.77 2.02
CA ALA A 661 -27.55 2.98 2.60
C ALA A 661 -26.67 3.52 3.75
N LEU A 662 -27.01 4.72 4.20
CA LEU A 662 -26.47 5.39 5.38
C LEU A 662 -27.60 5.66 6.37
N ARG A 663 -27.32 5.50 7.66
CA ARG A 663 -28.08 6.18 8.73
C ARG A 663 -27.32 7.44 9.09
N MET A 664 -27.91 8.60 8.85
CA MET A 664 -27.29 9.92 9.02
C MET A 664 -28.28 10.93 9.61
N ARG A 665 -27.81 12.10 10.05
CA ARG A 665 -28.68 13.19 10.50
C ARG A 665 -29.43 13.80 9.33
N ALA A 666 -30.67 14.25 9.56
CA ALA A 666 -31.39 15.13 8.63
C ALA A 666 -30.55 16.39 8.36
N PHE A 667 -30.63 16.90 7.14
CA PHE A 667 -29.76 17.97 6.64
C PHE A 667 -30.52 18.91 5.70
N ASP A 668 -30.19 20.19 5.73
CA ASP A 668 -30.55 21.17 4.69
C ASP A 668 -29.30 21.56 3.86
N GLY A 669 -29.39 21.32 2.54
CA GLY A 669 -28.34 21.65 1.58
C GLY A 669 -27.01 20.88 1.72
N PRO A 670 -26.01 21.25 0.88
CA PRO A 670 -24.73 20.52 0.79
C PRO A 670 -23.83 20.68 2.03
N GLU A 671 -23.93 21.77 2.78
CA GLU A 671 -23.09 21.99 3.96
C GLU A 671 -23.50 21.11 5.15
N GLU A 672 -24.80 21.05 5.48
CA GLU A 672 -25.27 20.13 6.52
C GLU A 672 -25.11 18.67 6.09
N PHE A 673 -25.28 18.35 4.81
CA PHE A 673 -24.99 17.02 4.26
C PHE A 673 -23.55 16.56 4.57
N LEU A 674 -22.53 17.40 4.30
CA LEU A 674 -21.13 17.10 4.61
C LEU A 674 -20.78 17.13 6.11
N LEU A 675 -21.63 17.70 6.96
CA LEU A 675 -21.52 17.56 8.42
C LEU A 675 -22.11 16.24 8.88
N SER A 676 -23.32 15.92 8.41
CA SER A 676 -24.08 14.70 8.70
C SER A 676 -23.34 13.42 8.30
N LEU A 677 -22.65 13.42 7.16
CA LEU A 677 -21.83 12.28 6.71
C LEU A 677 -20.64 11.93 7.64
N ARG A 678 -20.26 12.80 8.59
CA ARG A 678 -19.15 12.55 9.52
C ARG A 678 -19.54 11.65 10.70
N SER A 679 -20.83 11.57 11.01
CA SER A 679 -21.44 10.68 12.01
C SER A 679 -22.33 9.61 11.39
N ALA A 680 -22.29 9.46 10.05
CA ALA A 680 -23.13 8.53 9.31
C ALA A 680 -22.64 7.07 9.41
N HIS A 681 -23.59 6.15 9.58
CA HIS A 681 -23.32 4.72 9.71
C HIS A 681 -23.71 3.98 8.43
N VAL A 682 -22.77 3.23 7.83
CA VAL A 682 -23.03 2.42 6.64
C VAL A 682 -23.90 1.21 6.99
N LEU A 683 -25.08 1.16 6.37
CA LEU A 683 -26.05 0.07 6.49
C LEU A 683 -26.03 -0.83 5.25
N ARG A 684 -26.13 -2.14 5.45
CA ARG A 684 -26.07 -3.14 4.38
C ARG A 684 -27.31 -4.04 4.38
N ARG A 685 -28.02 -4.13 3.25
CA ARG A 685 -29.08 -5.11 2.96
C ARG A 685 -28.65 -5.94 1.73
N PRO A 686 -27.68 -6.86 1.87
CA PRO A 686 -27.11 -7.58 0.74
C PRO A 686 -28.17 -8.41 0.01
N ARG A 687 -28.47 -8.05 -1.24
CA ARG A 687 -29.26 -8.85 -2.18
C ARG A 687 -28.31 -9.62 -3.10
N SER A 688 -28.77 -10.73 -3.68
CA SER A 688 -27.97 -11.44 -4.67
C SER A 688 -27.82 -10.60 -5.94
N LEU A 689 -26.58 -10.28 -6.34
CA LEU A 689 -26.31 -9.56 -7.58
C LEU A 689 -26.92 -10.26 -8.81
N VAL A 690 -26.89 -11.59 -8.85
CA VAL A 690 -27.51 -12.39 -9.93
C VAL A 690 -29.02 -12.19 -9.98
N TYR A 691 -29.68 -12.04 -8.81
CA TYR A 691 -31.11 -11.73 -8.74
C TYR A 691 -31.39 -10.32 -9.27
N LEU A 692 -30.67 -9.30 -8.80
CA LEU A 692 -30.84 -7.91 -9.28
C LEU A 692 -30.56 -7.77 -10.79
N GLN A 693 -29.49 -8.40 -11.29
CA GLN A 693 -29.18 -8.43 -12.73
C GLN A 693 -30.26 -9.18 -13.54
N SER A 694 -30.83 -10.27 -13.01
CA SER A 694 -31.93 -10.97 -13.68
C SER A 694 -33.21 -10.11 -13.78
N LEU A 695 -33.52 -9.32 -12.74
CA LEU A 695 -34.63 -8.37 -12.76
C LEU A 695 -34.38 -7.25 -13.79
N LYS A 696 -33.18 -6.67 -13.82
CA LYS A 696 -32.77 -5.67 -14.82
C LYS A 696 -32.92 -6.19 -16.25
N TRP A 697 -32.47 -7.42 -16.51
CA TRP A 697 -32.63 -8.05 -17.83
C TRP A 697 -34.10 -8.33 -18.18
N MET A 698 -34.93 -8.72 -17.21
CA MET A 698 -36.36 -8.92 -17.42
C MET A 698 -37.11 -7.60 -17.68
N ALA A 699 -36.74 -6.51 -17.02
CA ALA A 699 -37.32 -5.19 -17.24
C ALA A 699 -36.99 -4.65 -18.64
N GLN A 700 -35.70 -4.62 -19.00
CA GLN A 700 -35.23 -4.22 -20.34
C GLN A 700 -35.82 -5.11 -21.46
N ALA A 701 -36.08 -6.40 -21.19
CA ALA A 701 -36.74 -7.28 -22.15
C ALA A 701 -38.25 -7.01 -22.28
N LYS A 702 -38.91 -6.57 -21.21
CA LYS A 702 -40.34 -6.22 -21.19
C LYS A 702 -40.63 -4.92 -21.95
N GLU A 703 -39.72 -3.95 -21.89
CA GLU A 703 -39.82 -2.70 -22.68
C GLU A 703 -39.60 -2.95 -24.17
N ARG A 704 -38.60 -3.76 -24.56
CA ARG A 704 -38.32 -4.13 -25.96
C ARG A 704 -39.39 -5.00 -26.63
N VAL A 705 -40.49 -5.29 -25.92
CA VAL A 705 -41.64 -6.10 -26.37
C VAL A 705 -42.96 -5.29 -26.23
N ARG A 706 -42.88 -4.03 -25.81
CA ARG A 706 -43.95 -3.02 -25.96
C ARG A 706 -43.75 -2.22 -27.25
#